data_AF-R5EJ27-F1
#
_entry.id   AF-R5EJ27-F1
#
_cell.length_a   1.000
_cell.length_b   1.000
_cell.length_c   1.000
_cell.angle_alpha   90.00
_cell.angle_beta   90.00
_cell.angle_gamma   90.00
#
_symmetry.space_group_name_H-M   'P 1'
#
loop_
_entity.id
_entity.type
_entity.pdbx_description
1 polymer ?
#
loop_
_entity_poly.entity_id
_entity_poly.type
_entity_poly.pdbx_seq_one_letter_code
_entity_poly.pdbx_strand_id
1 'polypeptide(L)'
;MNNTSLRRIFSLLLAVMMVCALLPTAAFAEDIAEPQDGNGGVTAYANSSVPLTLNISSYGAPFYNPTKGTHDVGSFKFFKYINRSDVGSDNPEDCSATAHFVGSNETGWQLYVKLKIDNYEADLPQNAWIYNKDMSAATGDVTFGLSFNTAGGTSTYISISGGKDLPTPPQPDKPTKPTAEDVKALLGNEVVKIFCGTAGSGVHPAAAYPLKDGSFTVGDVNSSGDIPTCDITVNAQPYVEDYNTKYTGHTLSTADHTPKVITLEYDSSTKTWSPKTPLPIIFNVVCDTAPSVPEQATKDDVLGANIKVTIVCDNTSANHGSKDFDLIEDAIKEISAPRQSSVGTYICDVTISSESYVPQFDQDKKATHTPPAATKKITLSYVDGKWIAPSIDTAYPHVNFTVRCGTKPVAPNHDELSKLIGSITVNCTNDAATHDPKSKGYALIADSYTTSGVEGDATSGYTYTVTIKSEKYVNQFDTDTGSAHTPKDGEATVVLEYKDKAWAVKRGAPVSFNVACVTEIVPPEKPVPADLGSFIKVICTTKKDVHGTAIYPLHEGRYAIGEVEGNAKDGYTCTITIEAAGYVATYSNAKGEEHTLVHENDASKTVTLTWDSEAKDWSRPDDVTFEVKCETEIVPPTAPTLEQLPDISVTLHCGTTSAHRDPAWSPLLENTYEISAPTLKNDVYTCTLTIKAEKYVGEYSGTVYRVGKHELDDDATKDIVLTWDGQKWTAEKDSVTFKVKCTLYTVIYTDGVKNKVIFKDEVHKDLAYGSDTPKFTGGTPKRTGYTFTGWSPKVTDTVTGDVTYKAQWKSNSGKDNVPKTGSGEIAMILGSVLMFSFCGAAAVCVYDRKRRQG
;
A
#
# COMPACT_ATOMS: atom_id res chain seq x y z
N MET A 1 -2.54 -52.36 -25.85
CA MET A 1 -2.79 -53.81 -25.96
C MET A 1 -3.85 -54.20 -24.94
N ASN A 2 -4.79 -55.07 -25.33
CA ASN A 2 -5.70 -55.96 -24.56
C ASN A 2 -6.17 -55.49 -23.15
N ASN A 3 -7.45 -55.30 -22.81
CA ASN A 3 -8.75 -55.82 -23.30
C ASN A 3 -9.07 -57.29 -22.96
N THR A 4 -9.78 -57.54 -21.85
CA THR A 4 -10.58 -58.77 -21.57
C THR A 4 -11.66 -58.50 -20.51
N SER A 5 -12.92 -58.34 -20.92
CA SER A 5 -14.06 -59.27 -20.71
C SER A 5 -14.49 -59.48 -19.24
N LEU A 6 -15.67 -59.07 -18.75
CA LEU A 6 -17.06 -59.22 -19.25
C LEU A 6 -17.53 -60.70 -19.36
N ARG A 7 -18.35 -61.14 -18.38
CA ARG A 7 -19.42 -62.20 -18.42
C ARG A 7 -19.43 -63.18 -17.22
N ARG A 8 -20.55 -63.14 -16.48
CA ARG A 8 -21.27 -64.23 -15.75
C ARG A 8 -22.29 -63.51 -14.84
N ILE A 9 -23.48 -63.12 -15.30
CA ILE A 9 -24.64 -63.94 -15.70
C ILE A 9 -25.00 -64.99 -14.63
N PHE A 10 -26.15 -64.75 -13.98
CA PHE A 10 -27.12 -65.70 -13.42
C PHE A 10 -26.59 -67.04 -12.86
N SER A 11 -26.71 -67.24 -11.55
CA SER A 11 -27.58 -68.30 -10.99
C SER A 11 -27.50 -68.33 -9.47
N LEU A 12 -28.46 -67.69 -8.79
CA LEU A 12 -29.04 -68.15 -7.53
C LEU A 12 -30.29 -67.32 -7.23
N LEU A 13 -31.42 -67.98 -7.50
CA LEU A 13 -32.72 -67.91 -6.86
C LEU A 13 -32.87 -66.87 -5.71
N LEU A 14 -33.91 -66.03 -5.67
CA LEU A 14 -35.31 -66.24 -6.08
C LEU A 14 -35.93 -67.49 -5.46
N ALA A 15 -36.15 -67.42 -4.15
CA ALA A 15 -37.08 -68.27 -3.40
C ALA A 15 -37.67 -67.44 -2.23
N VAL A 16 -38.96 -67.66 -1.93
CA VAL A 16 -39.78 -66.94 -0.93
C VAL A 16 -40.08 -65.48 -1.33
N MET A 17 -41.09 -65.21 -2.17
CA MET A 17 -42.54 -65.14 -1.85
C MET A 17 -42.87 -64.12 -0.74
N MET A 18 -43.48 -62.97 -1.05
CA MET A 18 -44.90 -62.78 -1.43
C MET A 18 -45.86 -62.93 -0.23
N VAL A 19 -46.22 -61.79 0.39
CA VAL A 19 -47.53 -61.57 1.04
C VAL A 19 -48.01 -60.16 0.65
N CYS A 20 -49.32 -60.02 0.49
CA CYS A 20 -49.98 -58.94 -0.24
C CYS A 20 -50.09 -57.60 0.49
N ALA A 21 -50.42 -56.57 -0.30
CA ALA A 21 -50.97 -55.30 0.18
C ALA A 21 -52.26 -55.48 0.98
N LEU A 22 -52.55 -54.53 1.87
CA LEU A 22 -53.90 -53.99 2.15
C LEU A 22 -53.80 -52.66 2.95
N LEU A 23 -54.51 -51.65 2.48
CA LEU A 23 -54.92 -50.44 3.22
C LEU A 23 -56.01 -50.84 4.27
N PRO A 24 -56.33 -50.05 5.34
CA PRO A 24 -56.69 -48.63 5.22
C PRO A 24 -56.43 -47.69 6.42
N THR A 25 -56.82 -46.43 6.19
CA THR A 25 -57.08 -45.36 7.16
C THR A 25 -58.07 -45.74 8.27
N ALA A 26 -57.87 -45.22 9.47
CA ALA A 26 -58.94 -44.99 10.45
C ALA A 26 -58.67 -43.69 11.23
N ALA A 27 -59.66 -42.81 11.28
CA ALA A 27 -59.72 -41.69 12.22
C ALA A 27 -60.79 -42.00 13.26
N PHE A 28 -60.57 -41.61 14.51
CA PHE A 28 -61.59 -41.64 15.56
C PHE A 28 -61.41 -40.44 16.51
N ALA A 29 -62.45 -39.62 16.60
CA ALA A 29 -62.88 -39.01 17.85
C ALA A 29 -63.49 -40.15 18.74
N GLU A 30 -63.87 -40.00 20.01
CA GLU A 30 -64.59 -38.88 20.61
C GLU A 30 -64.66 -39.03 22.14
N ASP A 31 -64.84 -37.89 22.80
CA ASP A 31 -65.37 -37.58 24.14
C ASP A 31 -66.04 -38.68 25.02
N ILE A 32 -65.75 -38.67 26.33
CA ILE A 32 -66.76 -38.74 27.43
C ILE A 32 -66.18 -38.32 28.81
N ALA A 33 -67.04 -37.78 29.67
CA ALA A 33 -66.70 -37.12 30.95
C ALA A 33 -67.13 -37.87 32.24
N GLU A 34 -66.55 -37.45 33.39
CA GLU A 34 -67.03 -37.37 34.81
C GLU A 34 -68.04 -38.39 35.42
N PRO A 35 -67.98 -38.75 36.74
CA PRO A 35 -67.96 -37.76 37.86
C PRO A 35 -67.33 -38.12 39.25
N GLN A 36 -67.09 -37.05 40.02
CA GLN A 36 -67.18 -36.81 41.50
C GLN A 36 -66.59 -37.69 42.62
N ASP A 37 -66.01 -36.95 43.59
CA ASP A 37 -65.98 -37.07 45.06
C ASP A 37 -65.37 -38.29 45.79
N GLY A 38 -64.43 -38.00 46.71
CA GLY A 38 -63.96 -38.93 47.75
C GLY A 38 -62.60 -38.55 48.34
N ASN A 39 -62.58 -37.95 49.54
CA ASN A 39 -61.36 -37.39 50.11
C ASN A 39 -60.41 -38.45 50.71
N GLY A 40 -59.14 -38.44 50.30
CA GLY A 40 -58.00 -38.99 51.05
C GLY A 40 -57.55 -40.42 50.69
N GLY A 41 -56.39 -40.54 50.03
CA GLY A 41 -55.63 -41.79 49.98
C GLY A 41 -55.09 -42.22 48.62
N VAL A 42 -54.00 -41.58 48.18
CA VAL A 42 -52.92 -42.15 47.33
C VAL A 42 -53.34 -43.25 46.32
N THR A 43 -53.86 -42.88 45.15
CA THR A 43 -53.64 -43.63 43.87
C THR A 43 -54.22 -42.87 42.66
N ALA A 44 -53.60 -43.07 41.49
CA ALA A 44 -54.09 -42.78 40.12
C ALA A 44 -53.70 -41.47 39.40
N TYR A 45 -52.40 -41.26 39.09
CA TYR A 45 -51.94 -40.56 37.86
C TYR A 45 -50.58 -41.12 37.35
N ALA A 46 -50.47 -42.44 37.18
CA ALA A 46 -49.18 -43.08 36.89
C ALA A 46 -48.70 -42.99 35.42
N ASN A 47 -49.62 -42.94 34.43
CA ASN A 47 -49.30 -43.21 33.02
C ASN A 47 -49.82 -42.14 32.04
N SER A 48 -49.87 -40.86 32.43
CA SER A 48 -50.14 -39.76 31.49
C SER A 48 -48.83 -39.31 30.84
N SER A 49 -48.72 -39.45 29.52
CA SER A 49 -47.55 -38.98 28.76
C SER A 49 -47.84 -37.70 27.99
N VAL A 50 -46.86 -36.80 27.90
CA VAL A 50 -46.96 -35.51 27.23
C VAL A 50 -45.96 -35.39 26.08
N PRO A 51 -46.34 -34.78 24.94
CA PRO A 51 -45.43 -34.58 23.81
C PRO A 51 -44.47 -33.40 24.06
N LEU A 52 -43.18 -33.70 24.12
CA LEU A 52 -42.10 -32.72 24.00
C LEU A 52 -41.70 -32.58 22.53
N THR A 53 -41.58 -31.33 22.05
CA THR A 53 -41.18 -31.00 20.66
C THR A 53 -39.90 -30.17 20.67
N LEU A 54 -38.81 -30.70 20.09
CA LEU A 54 -37.54 -29.98 19.94
C LEU A 54 -37.31 -29.54 18.48
N ASN A 55 -36.84 -28.31 18.30
CA ASN A 55 -36.31 -27.80 17.04
C ASN A 55 -34.80 -27.61 17.20
N ILE A 56 -34.03 -28.13 16.25
CA ILE A 56 -32.57 -28.10 16.29
C ILE A 56 -32.06 -27.63 14.93
N SER A 57 -31.17 -26.63 14.92
CA SER A 57 -30.55 -26.09 13.71
C SER A 57 -29.02 -26.15 13.78
N SER A 58 -28.38 -26.28 12.62
CA SER A 58 -26.93 -26.20 12.47
C SER A 58 -26.60 -25.44 11.19
N TYR A 59 -26.09 -24.21 11.33
CA TYR A 59 -25.95 -23.27 10.22
C TYR A 59 -24.56 -23.32 9.58
N GLY A 60 -23.50 -23.47 10.39
CA GLY A 60 -22.12 -23.62 9.89
C GLY A 60 -21.76 -25.01 9.37
N ALA A 61 -22.53 -26.04 9.75
CA ALA A 61 -22.30 -27.44 9.34
C ALA A 61 -23.63 -28.20 9.18
N PRO A 62 -24.25 -28.20 7.98
CA PRO A 62 -25.56 -28.82 7.77
C PRO A 62 -25.56 -30.34 8.01
N PHE A 63 -26.68 -30.87 8.48
CA PHE A 63 -26.84 -32.31 8.71
C PHE A 63 -26.89 -33.09 7.38
N TYR A 64 -26.41 -34.34 7.42
CA TYR A 64 -26.42 -35.28 6.31
C TYR A 64 -27.85 -35.64 5.91
N ASN A 65 -28.13 -35.56 4.61
CA ASN A 65 -29.38 -35.97 4.01
C ASN A 65 -29.23 -37.38 3.39
N PRO A 66 -29.68 -38.45 4.06
CA PRO A 66 -29.46 -39.82 3.59
C PRO A 66 -30.16 -40.10 2.25
N THR A 67 -31.20 -39.35 1.89
CA THR A 67 -31.93 -39.48 0.61
C THR A 67 -31.18 -38.85 -0.56
N LYS A 68 -30.39 -37.79 -0.31
CA LYS A 68 -29.63 -37.08 -1.36
C LYS A 68 -28.13 -37.39 -1.37
N GLY A 69 -27.58 -37.92 -0.28
CA GLY A 69 -26.14 -38.12 -0.10
C GLY A 69 -25.34 -36.84 0.19
N THR A 70 -26.00 -35.76 0.64
CA THR A 70 -25.40 -34.41 0.76
C THR A 70 -25.67 -33.77 2.12
N HIS A 71 -24.77 -32.89 2.57
CA HIS A 71 -24.98 -32.05 3.76
C HIS A 71 -25.78 -30.79 3.40
N ASP A 72 -27.11 -30.89 3.38
CA ASP A 72 -28.02 -29.77 3.02
C ASP A 72 -29.17 -29.52 4.02
N VAL A 73 -29.24 -30.26 5.13
CA VAL A 73 -30.32 -30.12 6.12
C VAL A 73 -29.89 -29.16 7.23
N GLY A 74 -30.31 -27.89 7.14
CA GLY A 74 -29.97 -26.84 8.12
C GLY A 74 -30.74 -26.92 9.46
N SER A 75 -31.85 -27.65 9.52
CA SER A 75 -32.60 -27.87 10.76
C SER A 75 -33.51 -29.10 10.69
N PHE A 76 -33.77 -29.75 11.82
CA PHE A 76 -34.79 -30.79 11.93
C PHE A 76 -35.60 -30.66 13.23
N LYS A 77 -36.77 -31.31 13.25
CA LYS A 77 -37.67 -31.35 14.42
C LYS A 77 -37.80 -32.78 14.92
N PHE A 78 -37.85 -32.94 16.23
CA PHE A 78 -37.98 -34.24 16.90
C PHE A 78 -39.05 -34.16 17.99
N PHE A 79 -39.84 -35.23 18.10
CA PHE A 79 -40.95 -35.35 19.04
C PHE A 79 -40.72 -36.58 19.94
N LYS A 80 -40.91 -36.43 21.26
CA LYS A 80 -40.86 -37.53 22.22
C LYS A 80 -41.95 -37.38 23.27
N TYR A 81 -42.58 -38.50 23.62
CA TYR A 81 -43.48 -38.54 24.77
C TYR A 81 -42.70 -38.83 26.06
N ILE A 82 -42.96 -38.04 27.11
CA ILE A 82 -42.38 -38.20 28.45
C ILE A 82 -43.52 -38.45 29.43
N ASN A 83 -43.39 -39.41 30.35
CA ASN A 83 -44.41 -39.64 31.36
C ASN A 83 -44.30 -38.60 32.48
N ARG A 84 -45.45 -38.09 32.92
CA ARG A 84 -45.55 -37.10 34.01
C ARG A 84 -44.95 -37.63 35.33
N SER A 85 -45.06 -38.93 35.55
CA SER A 85 -44.50 -39.67 36.69
C SER A 85 -42.96 -39.70 36.71
N ASP A 86 -42.29 -39.64 35.56
CA ASP A 86 -40.82 -39.68 35.49
C ASP A 86 -40.17 -38.31 35.80
N VAL A 87 -40.93 -37.22 35.64
CA VAL A 87 -40.48 -35.83 35.91
C VAL A 87 -40.60 -35.48 37.40
N GLY A 88 -41.66 -35.95 38.05
CA GLY A 88 -41.90 -35.76 39.50
C GLY A 88 -42.49 -34.40 39.91
N SER A 89 -42.69 -33.48 38.96
CA SER A 89 -43.42 -32.21 39.16
C SER A 89 -44.30 -31.91 37.94
N ASP A 90 -45.44 -31.28 38.19
CA ASP A 90 -46.35 -30.78 37.16
C ASP A 90 -45.91 -29.41 36.59
N ASN A 91 -45.08 -28.70 37.34
CA ASN A 91 -44.55 -27.39 37.00
C ASN A 91 -43.04 -27.41 37.29
N PRO A 92 -42.24 -28.04 36.40
CA PRO A 92 -40.84 -28.29 36.69
C PRO A 92 -40.01 -27.00 36.63
N GLU A 93 -39.00 -26.89 37.49
CA GLU A 93 -38.22 -25.66 37.70
C GLU A 93 -36.74 -25.84 37.30
N ASP A 94 -36.17 -27.04 37.45
CA ASP A 94 -34.80 -27.36 37.03
C ASP A 94 -34.83 -28.08 35.67
N CYS A 95 -35.04 -27.30 34.62
CA CYS A 95 -35.10 -27.79 33.25
C CYS A 95 -33.94 -27.24 32.42
N SER A 96 -33.21 -28.15 31.74
CA SER A 96 -32.14 -27.81 30.81
C SER A 96 -32.07 -28.83 29.67
N ALA A 97 -31.52 -28.43 28.53
CA ALA A 97 -31.07 -29.38 27.53
C ALA A 97 -29.79 -28.87 26.90
N THR A 98 -28.90 -29.81 26.59
CA THR A 98 -27.64 -29.58 25.91
C THR A 98 -27.49 -30.56 24.76
N ALA A 99 -27.36 -30.02 23.55
CA ALA A 99 -26.95 -30.81 22.40
C ALA A 99 -25.43 -30.98 22.41
N HIS A 100 -24.98 -32.19 22.08
CA HIS A 100 -23.58 -32.53 21.86
C HIS A 100 -23.46 -33.59 20.75
N PHE A 101 -22.26 -33.82 20.23
CA PHE A 101 -22.05 -34.80 19.17
C PHE A 101 -21.18 -35.97 19.65
N VAL A 102 -21.56 -37.19 19.28
CA VAL A 102 -20.87 -38.44 19.61
C VAL A 102 -20.51 -39.15 18.31
N GLY A 103 -19.25 -39.51 18.13
CA GLY A 103 -18.79 -40.18 16.91
C GLY A 103 -17.32 -39.91 16.61
N SER A 104 -16.97 -39.92 15.33
CA SER A 104 -15.60 -39.68 14.85
C SER A 104 -15.58 -39.19 13.40
N ASN A 105 -14.43 -38.71 12.93
CA ASN A 105 -14.24 -38.35 11.53
C ASN A 105 -14.34 -39.55 10.55
N GLU A 106 -14.23 -40.79 11.03
CA GLU A 106 -14.32 -42.01 10.22
C GLU A 106 -15.75 -42.57 10.17
N THR A 107 -16.45 -42.55 11.30
CA THR A 107 -17.81 -43.09 11.45
C THR A 107 -18.91 -42.05 11.24
N GLY A 108 -18.54 -40.77 11.17
CA GLY A 108 -19.44 -39.63 11.30
C GLY A 108 -19.71 -39.28 12.77
N TRP A 109 -20.18 -38.04 12.95
CA TRP A 109 -20.59 -37.47 14.23
C TRP A 109 -22.12 -37.46 14.31
N GLN A 110 -22.69 -38.28 15.19
CA GLN A 110 -24.13 -38.31 15.46
C GLN A 110 -24.49 -37.27 16.51
N LEU A 111 -25.58 -36.54 16.30
CA LEU A 111 -26.11 -35.62 17.29
C LEU A 111 -26.82 -36.37 18.44
N TYR A 112 -26.51 -35.99 19.66
CA TYR A 112 -27.18 -36.39 20.89
C TYR A 112 -27.77 -35.16 21.57
N VAL A 113 -28.90 -35.34 22.26
CA VAL A 113 -29.51 -34.30 23.09
C VAL A 113 -29.65 -34.84 24.49
N LYS A 114 -28.84 -34.29 25.41
CA LYS A 114 -28.99 -34.50 26.83
C LYS A 114 -30.06 -33.56 27.35
N LEU A 115 -31.07 -34.10 28.01
CA LEU A 115 -32.25 -33.39 28.48
C LEU A 115 -32.44 -33.67 29.96
N LYS A 116 -32.65 -32.62 30.74
CA LYS A 116 -33.08 -32.68 32.14
C LYS A 116 -34.37 -31.87 32.32
N ILE A 117 -35.37 -32.47 32.97
CA ILE A 117 -36.63 -31.85 33.38
C ILE A 117 -36.91 -32.35 34.79
N ASP A 118 -36.55 -31.56 35.81
CA ASP A 118 -36.52 -31.96 37.23
C ASP A 118 -35.84 -33.33 37.44
N ASN A 119 -36.60 -34.39 37.74
CA ASN A 119 -36.08 -35.74 38.00
C ASN A 119 -35.87 -36.57 36.72
N TYR A 120 -36.40 -36.13 35.58
CA TYR A 120 -36.21 -36.80 34.30
C TYR A 120 -34.91 -36.35 33.65
N GLU A 121 -33.88 -37.20 33.67
CA GLU A 121 -32.64 -36.98 32.93
C GLU A 121 -32.45 -38.09 31.88
N ALA A 122 -32.27 -37.72 30.61
CA ALA A 122 -32.08 -38.66 29.52
C ALA A 122 -31.15 -38.10 28.44
N ASP A 123 -30.32 -38.96 27.87
CA ASP A 123 -29.43 -38.62 26.78
C ASP A 123 -29.83 -39.37 25.51
N LEU A 124 -30.15 -38.63 24.44
CA LEU A 124 -30.99 -39.12 23.36
C LEU A 124 -30.32 -38.98 21.99
N PRO A 125 -29.90 -40.09 21.35
CA PRO A 125 -29.39 -40.06 19.98
C PRO A 125 -30.46 -39.57 19.02
N GLN A 126 -30.08 -38.69 18.11
CA GLN A 126 -30.91 -38.19 17.02
C GLN A 126 -30.47 -38.82 15.71
N ASN A 127 -31.40 -39.02 14.78
CA ASN A 127 -31.06 -39.52 13.44
C ASN A 127 -30.53 -38.38 12.53
N ALA A 128 -29.50 -37.69 13.00
CA ALA A 128 -28.88 -36.54 12.37
C ALA A 128 -27.34 -36.65 12.52
N TRP A 129 -26.63 -36.59 11.40
CA TRP A 129 -25.20 -36.92 11.32
C TRP A 129 -24.41 -35.85 10.57
N ILE A 130 -23.15 -35.64 10.93
CA ILE A 130 -22.21 -34.75 10.25
C ILE A 130 -20.92 -35.54 9.91
N TYR A 131 -20.45 -35.48 8.65
CA TYR A 131 -19.29 -36.23 8.16
C TYR A 131 -18.16 -35.28 7.68
N ASN A 132 -17.80 -34.30 8.50
CA ASN A 132 -16.74 -33.32 8.21
C ASN A 132 -15.45 -33.67 8.98
N LYS A 133 -14.28 -33.36 8.40
CA LYS A 133 -12.96 -33.54 9.04
C LYS A 133 -12.62 -32.40 10.01
N ASP A 134 -13.14 -31.19 9.76
CA ASP A 134 -12.98 -30.03 10.62
C ASP A 134 -14.35 -29.58 11.15
N MET A 135 -14.59 -29.84 12.43
CA MET A 135 -15.83 -29.48 13.13
C MET A 135 -15.75 -28.11 13.83
N SER A 136 -14.64 -27.39 13.73
CA SER A 136 -14.43 -26.11 14.44
C SER A 136 -15.42 -25.00 14.05
N ALA A 137 -15.96 -25.06 12.82
CA ALA A 137 -16.97 -24.12 12.31
C ALA A 137 -18.43 -24.57 12.57
N ALA A 138 -18.66 -25.75 13.17
CA ALA A 138 -19.99 -26.22 13.47
C ALA A 138 -20.65 -25.33 14.54
N THR A 139 -21.83 -24.79 14.23
CA THR A 139 -22.58 -23.87 15.10
C THR A 139 -24.07 -24.21 15.01
N GLY A 140 -24.74 -24.28 16.15
CA GLY A 140 -26.15 -24.69 16.19
C GLY A 140 -26.87 -24.26 17.46
N ASP A 141 -28.17 -23.96 17.29
CA ASP A 141 -29.08 -23.57 18.36
C ASP A 141 -30.15 -24.65 18.55
N VAL A 142 -30.51 -24.88 19.83
CA VAL A 142 -31.61 -25.74 20.23
C VAL A 142 -32.67 -24.88 20.91
N THR A 143 -33.91 -24.92 20.40
CA THR A 143 -35.06 -24.25 21.02
C THR A 143 -36.29 -25.15 21.02
N PHE A 144 -36.92 -25.27 22.19
CA PHE A 144 -38.06 -26.15 22.40
C PHE A 144 -39.03 -25.59 23.43
N GLY A 145 -40.20 -26.21 23.51
CA GLY A 145 -41.23 -25.90 24.50
C GLY A 145 -41.92 -27.17 24.99
N LEU A 146 -42.30 -27.15 26.25
CA LEU A 146 -43.09 -28.18 26.93
C LEU A 146 -44.50 -27.63 27.20
N SER A 147 -45.52 -28.48 27.20
CA SER A 147 -46.87 -28.12 27.64
C SER A 147 -47.52 -29.30 28.37
N PHE A 148 -47.95 -29.06 29.60
CA PHE A 148 -48.50 -30.08 30.50
C PHE A 148 -50.02 -29.94 30.73
N ASN A 149 -50.81 -29.52 29.74
CA ASN A 149 -52.28 -29.67 29.80
C ASN A 149 -52.97 -29.69 28.43
N THR A 150 -53.99 -30.56 28.32
CA THR A 150 -54.94 -30.60 27.19
C THR A 150 -56.32 -30.04 27.56
N ALA A 151 -56.54 -29.64 28.82
CA ALA A 151 -57.81 -29.14 29.32
C ALA A 151 -57.62 -28.06 30.41
N GLY A 152 -57.69 -26.78 30.02
CA GLY A 152 -57.98 -25.63 30.89
C GLY A 152 -56.95 -25.20 31.96
N GLY A 153 -56.08 -26.09 32.44
CA GLY A 153 -55.05 -25.77 33.43
C GLY A 153 -53.82 -25.08 32.84
N THR A 154 -53.17 -24.21 33.62
CA THR A 154 -52.05 -23.35 33.21
C THR A 154 -50.94 -24.08 32.46
N SER A 155 -50.61 -23.62 31.25
CA SER A 155 -49.51 -24.12 30.44
C SER A 155 -48.19 -23.44 30.85
N THR A 156 -47.28 -24.21 31.45
CA THR A 156 -45.95 -23.69 31.85
C THR A 156 -44.98 -23.71 30.67
N TYR A 157 -44.83 -22.56 30.01
CA TYR A 157 -43.87 -22.39 28.92
C TYR A 157 -42.47 -22.13 29.46
N ILE A 158 -41.66 -23.19 29.50
CA ILE A 158 -40.24 -23.11 29.89
C ILE A 158 -39.40 -22.98 28.62
N SER A 159 -38.78 -21.80 28.43
CA SER A 159 -37.86 -21.53 27.33
C SER A 159 -36.44 -21.88 27.74
N ILE A 160 -35.84 -22.86 27.06
CA ILE A 160 -34.48 -23.35 27.34
C ILE A 160 -33.63 -23.13 26.10
N SER A 161 -32.46 -22.52 26.28
CA SER A 161 -31.44 -22.33 25.25
C SER A 161 -30.08 -22.81 25.76
N GLY A 162 -29.38 -23.62 24.96
CA GLY A 162 -28.17 -24.29 25.41
C GLY A 162 -27.56 -25.25 24.40
N GLY A 163 -26.89 -24.74 23.36
CA GLY A 163 -25.85 -25.49 22.65
C GLY A 163 -24.48 -25.02 23.17
N LYS A 164 -23.68 -25.90 23.78
CA LYS A 164 -22.33 -25.54 24.26
C LYS A 164 -21.24 -26.60 24.01
N ASP A 165 -21.62 -27.87 23.90
CA ASP A 165 -20.66 -28.97 23.81
C ASP A 165 -20.47 -29.41 22.35
N LEU A 166 -19.80 -28.55 21.57
CA LEU A 166 -19.25 -28.95 20.27
C LEU A 166 -18.16 -30.02 20.49
N PRO A 167 -18.04 -31.02 19.61
CA PRO A 167 -17.01 -32.04 19.75
C PRO A 167 -15.64 -31.37 19.56
N THR A 168 -14.87 -31.29 20.64
CA THR A 168 -13.44 -30.98 20.54
C THR A 168 -12.83 -32.04 19.63
N PRO A 169 -12.12 -31.67 18.55
CA PRO A 169 -11.31 -32.64 17.81
C PRO A 169 -10.40 -33.34 18.82
N PRO A 170 -10.15 -34.66 18.71
CA PRO A 170 -9.14 -35.30 19.54
C PRO A 170 -7.84 -34.52 19.34
N GLN A 171 -7.41 -33.80 20.38
CA GLN A 171 -6.11 -33.18 20.39
C GLN A 171 -5.12 -34.30 20.09
N PRO A 172 -4.28 -34.20 19.03
CA PRO A 172 -3.23 -35.17 18.84
C PRO A 172 -2.42 -35.16 20.13
N ASP A 173 -2.26 -36.33 20.77
CA ASP A 173 -1.58 -36.49 22.06
C ASP A 173 -0.33 -35.62 22.03
N LYS A 174 -0.29 -34.54 22.85
CA LYS A 174 0.82 -33.58 22.80
C LYS A 174 2.10 -34.38 22.93
N PRO A 175 2.96 -34.45 21.89
CA PRO A 175 3.98 -35.47 21.87
C PRO A 175 4.92 -35.25 23.04
N THR A 176 5.19 -36.33 23.78
CA THR A 176 6.13 -36.29 24.88
C THR A 176 7.47 -35.84 24.33
N LYS A 177 8.05 -34.81 24.97
CA LYS A 177 9.40 -34.33 24.67
C LYS A 177 10.35 -35.53 24.71
N PRO A 178 11.07 -35.85 23.62
CA PRO A 178 11.93 -37.02 23.59
C PRO A 178 13.05 -36.85 24.63
N THR A 179 13.39 -37.92 25.34
CA THR A 179 14.51 -37.91 26.29
C THR A 179 15.85 -37.87 25.56
N ALA A 180 16.94 -37.61 26.28
CA ALA A 180 18.28 -37.67 25.69
C ALA A 180 18.58 -39.10 25.16
N GLU A 181 18.06 -40.12 25.84
CA GLU A 181 18.10 -41.53 25.45
C GLU A 181 17.29 -41.79 24.17
N ASP A 182 16.06 -41.29 24.08
CA ASP A 182 15.21 -41.43 22.87
C ASP A 182 15.88 -40.79 21.65
N VAL A 183 16.43 -39.57 21.81
CA VAL A 183 17.12 -38.84 20.74
C VAL A 183 18.37 -39.59 20.24
N LYS A 184 19.15 -40.20 21.15
CA LYS A 184 20.28 -41.06 20.77
C LYS A 184 19.83 -42.32 20.02
N ALA A 185 18.80 -43.01 20.54
CA ALA A 185 18.28 -44.24 19.92
C ALA A 185 17.69 -43.99 18.52
N LEU A 186 17.05 -42.83 18.33
CA LEU A 186 16.43 -42.39 17.07
C LEU A 186 17.46 -41.98 16.01
N LEU A 187 18.47 -41.18 16.39
CA LEU A 187 19.44 -40.63 15.44
C LEU A 187 20.59 -41.62 15.13
N GLY A 188 20.83 -42.60 16.01
CA GLY A 188 21.78 -43.69 15.77
C GLY A 188 23.25 -43.27 15.93
N ASN A 189 24.13 -43.92 15.15
CA ASN A 189 25.58 -43.90 15.39
C ASN A 189 26.38 -42.89 14.54
N GLU A 190 25.78 -42.32 13.50
CA GLU A 190 26.44 -41.36 12.59
C GLU A 190 25.66 -40.04 12.57
N VAL A 191 25.65 -39.34 13.71
CA VAL A 191 24.86 -38.11 13.88
C VAL A 191 25.71 -36.87 13.66
N VAL A 192 26.93 -36.87 14.19
CA VAL A 192 27.87 -35.74 14.10
C VAL A 192 29.11 -36.18 13.37
N LYS A 193 29.50 -35.45 12.32
CA LYS A 193 30.71 -35.72 11.52
C LYS A 193 31.71 -34.59 11.69
N ILE A 194 32.90 -34.93 12.20
CA ILE A 194 34.04 -34.01 12.18
C ILE A 194 34.76 -34.17 10.84
N PHE A 195 34.94 -33.04 10.15
CA PHE A 195 35.62 -32.95 8.88
C PHE A 195 36.79 -31.97 9.00
N CYS A 196 38.02 -32.40 8.72
CA CYS A 196 39.13 -31.47 8.59
C CYS A 196 39.03 -30.75 7.24
N GLY A 197 38.77 -29.45 7.27
CA GLY A 197 38.63 -28.60 6.08
C GLY A 197 39.96 -28.00 5.60
N THR A 198 41.07 -28.25 6.28
CA THR A 198 42.39 -27.72 5.92
C THR A 198 42.89 -28.32 4.62
N ALA A 199 43.23 -27.45 3.68
CA ALA A 199 43.68 -27.81 2.35
C ALA A 199 44.97 -28.67 2.39
N GLY A 200 44.86 -29.94 1.97
CA GLY A 200 45.95 -30.93 2.00
C GLY A 200 45.86 -31.97 3.12
N SER A 201 44.85 -31.91 4.00
CA SER A 201 44.69 -32.85 5.13
C SER A 201 44.13 -34.24 4.75
N GLY A 202 44.47 -34.78 3.57
CA GLY A 202 44.20 -36.19 3.21
C GLY A 202 44.82 -37.21 4.19
N VAL A 203 45.67 -36.71 5.09
CA VAL A 203 46.27 -37.41 6.24
C VAL A 203 45.21 -37.87 7.27
N HIS A 204 44.09 -37.16 7.44
CA HIS A 204 43.11 -37.43 8.50
C HIS A 204 41.70 -37.65 7.92
N PRO A 205 41.16 -38.89 7.95
CA PRO A 205 39.80 -39.14 7.46
C PRO A 205 38.76 -38.45 8.33
N ALA A 206 37.63 -38.11 7.73
CA ALA A 206 36.47 -37.61 8.46
C ALA A 206 35.91 -38.70 9.39
N ALA A 207 35.54 -38.33 10.62
CA ALA A 207 35.01 -39.26 11.61
C ALA A 207 33.55 -38.92 11.92
N ALA A 208 32.69 -39.94 11.88
CA ALA A 208 31.31 -39.85 12.33
C ALA A 208 31.19 -40.37 13.78
N TYR A 209 30.30 -39.75 14.55
CA TYR A 209 30.10 -40.01 15.97
C TYR A 209 28.61 -40.10 16.32
N PRO A 210 28.22 -40.95 17.28
CA PRO A 210 26.91 -40.89 17.93
C PRO A 210 26.81 -39.62 18.79
N LEU A 211 25.60 -39.21 19.17
CA LEU A 211 25.43 -38.11 20.12
C LEU A 211 26.01 -38.46 21.50
N LYS A 212 26.96 -37.63 21.95
CA LYS A 212 27.67 -37.79 23.23
C LYS A 212 26.91 -37.19 24.39
N ASP A 213 27.05 -37.79 25.57
CA ASP A 213 26.57 -37.21 26.82
C ASP A 213 27.12 -35.81 27.08
N GLY A 214 26.26 -34.92 27.58
CA GLY A 214 26.59 -33.51 27.81
C GLY A 214 26.85 -32.65 26.57
N SER A 215 26.92 -33.24 25.37
CA SER A 215 27.24 -32.50 24.14
C SER A 215 26.03 -31.84 23.47
N PHE A 216 24.81 -32.23 23.84
CA PHE A 216 23.58 -31.70 23.25
C PHE A 216 22.50 -31.41 24.30
N THR A 217 21.55 -30.56 23.94
CA THR A 217 20.32 -30.29 24.71
C THR A 217 19.09 -30.53 23.85
N VAL A 218 18.05 -31.12 24.45
CA VAL A 218 16.75 -31.29 23.81
C VAL A 218 15.89 -30.05 24.11
N GLY A 219 15.52 -29.31 23.07
CA GLY A 219 14.60 -28.18 23.14
C GLY A 219 13.17 -28.61 23.47
N ASP A 220 12.32 -27.66 23.83
CA ASP A 220 10.92 -27.97 24.10
C ASP A 220 10.14 -28.27 22.81
N VAL A 221 9.05 -29.02 22.94
CA VAL A 221 8.17 -29.37 21.83
C VAL A 221 7.42 -28.12 21.37
N ASN A 222 7.73 -27.67 20.16
CA ASN A 222 7.00 -26.58 19.52
C ASN A 222 5.77 -27.16 18.81
N SER A 223 4.59 -26.68 19.20
CA SER A 223 3.29 -27.07 18.66
C SER A 223 2.51 -25.89 18.09
N SER A 224 3.18 -24.80 17.71
CA SER A 224 2.53 -23.61 17.13
C SER A 224 2.18 -23.72 15.64
N GLY A 225 2.44 -24.87 15.01
CA GLY A 225 2.15 -25.15 13.60
C GLY A 225 1.64 -26.58 13.42
N ASP A 226 1.23 -26.91 12.19
CA ASP A 226 0.44 -28.11 11.87
C ASP A 226 1.11 -29.45 12.20
N ILE A 227 2.45 -29.47 12.32
CA ILE A 227 3.22 -30.66 12.72
C ILE A 227 4.14 -30.28 13.90
N PRO A 228 4.07 -30.97 15.05
CA PRO A 228 4.94 -30.69 16.19
C PRO A 228 6.42 -30.96 15.88
N THR A 229 7.29 -30.07 16.35
CA THR A 229 8.74 -30.13 16.15
C THR A 229 9.50 -30.07 17.48
N CYS A 230 10.73 -30.60 17.51
CA CYS A 230 11.61 -30.54 18.66
C CYS A 230 13.07 -30.37 18.20
N ASP A 231 13.73 -29.31 18.66
CA ASP A 231 15.07 -28.95 18.22
C ASP A 231 16.15 -29.49 19.17
N ILE A 232 17.09 -30.27 18.62
CA ILE A 232 18.24 -30.80 19.35
C ILE A 232 19.45 -29.91 19.07
N THR A 233 19.90 -29.16 20.07
CA THR A 233 21.06 -28.25 19.93
C THR A 233 22.34 -29.00 20.31
N VAL A 234 23.29 -29.13 19.38
CA VAL A 234 24.51 -29.93 19.51
C VAL A 234 25.75 -29.02 19.49
N ASN A 235 26.63 -29.20 20.48
CA ASN A 235 27.88 -28.45 20.63
C ASN A 235 29.05 -29.24 20.02
N ALA A 236 29.90 -28.58 19.22
CA ALA A 236 31.01 -29.23 18.51
C ALA A 236 32.14 -29.73 19.43
N GLN A 237 32.39 -29.03 20.54
CA GLN A 237 33.64 -29.15 21.32
C GLN A 237 33.98 -30.60 21.75
N PRO A 238 33.06 -31.41 22.34
CA PRO A 238 33.38 -32.79 22.76
C PRO A 238 33.64 -33.76 21.60
N TYR A 239 33.33 -33.37 20.37
CA TYR A 239 33.63 -34.14 19.16
C TYR A 239 34.98 -33.74 18.59
N VAL A 240 35.34 -32.44 18.64
CA VAL A 240 36.67 -31.95 18.24
C VAL A 240 37.76 -32.48 19.19
N GLU A 241 37.51 -32.48 20.49
CA GLU A 241 38.45 -33.02 21.50
C GLU A 241 38.75 -34.52 21.25
N ASP A 242 37.73 -35.30 20.92
CA ASP A 242 37.87 -36.73 20.65
C ASP A 242 38.48 -37.02 19.27
N TYR A 243 38.17 -36.21 18.25
CA TYR A 243 38.88 -36.22 16.96
C TYR A 243 40.38 -35.95 17.18
N ASN A 244 40.71 -35.00 18.07
CA ASN A 244 42.08 -34.68 18.45
C ASN A 244 42.80 -35.77 19.25
N THR A 245 42.10 -36.72 19.88
CA THR A 245 42.77 -37.90 20.50
C THR A 245 43.39 -38.82 19.46
N LYS A 246 42.82 -38.85 18.24
CA LYS A 246 43.25 -39.70 17.13
C LYS A 246 44.09 -38.95 16.10
N TYR A 247 43.80 -37.67 15.90
CA TYR A 247 44.44 -36.78 14.93
C TYR A 247 44.73 -35.44 15.62
N THR A 248 45.87 -35.31 16.28
CA THR A 248 46.19 -34.13 17.10
C THR A 248 46.36 -32.86 16.28
N GLY A 249 46.01 -31.70 16.87
CA GLY A 249 46.29 -30.39 16.29
C GLY A 249 45.20 -29.88 15.35
N HIS A 250 43.94 -29.99 15.76
CA HIS A 250 42.82 -29.34 15.08
C HIS A 250 42.07 -28.39 16.02
N THR A 251 41.74 -27.21 15.49
CA THR A 251 40.86 -26.24 16.14
C THR A 251 39.53 -26.15 15.37
N LEU A 252 38.45 -25.73 16.04
CA LEU A 252 37.14 -25.59 15.41
C LEU A 252 37.17 -24.45 14.37
N SER A 253 36.57 -24.64 13.20
CA SER A 253 36.47 -23.57 12.18
C SER A 253 35.67 -22.39 12.72
N THR A 254 36.02 -21.15 12.35
CA THR A 254 35.31 -19.93 12.77
C THR A 254 33.81 -19.98 12.45
N ALA A 255 33.43 -20.58 11.32
CA ALA A 255 32.05 -20.78 10.91
C ALA A 255 31.26 -21.81 11.75
N ASP A 256 31.95 -22.60 12.58
CA ASP A 256 31.39 -23.74 13.31
C ASP A 256 31.43 -23.59 14.84
N HIS A 257 31.82 -22.41 15.34
CA HIS A 257 31.85 -22.10 16.78
C HIS A 257 30.46 -22.03 17.43
N THR A 258 29.40 -21.82 16.64
CA THR A 258 28.02 -21.84 17.13
C THR A 258 27.45 -23.26 17.13
N PRO A 259 26.67 -23.66 18.15
CA PRO A 259 25.99 -24.95 18.17
C PRO A 259 25.08 -25.15 16.94
N LYS A 260 24.92 -26.41 16.49
CA LYS A 260 24.05 -26.77 15.36
C LYS A 260 22.77 -27.43 15.83
N VAL A 261 21.69 -27.23 15.08
CA VAL A 261 20.36 -27.72 15.43
C VAL A 261 19.95 -28.87 14.51
N ILE A 262 19.54 -29.98 15.09
CA ILE A 262 18.84 -31.09 14.42
C ILE A 262 17.37 -30.96 14.81
N THR A 263 16.50 -30.62 13.86
CA THR A 263 15.06 -30.56 14.08
C THR A 263 14.48 -31.97 13.91
N LEU A 264 13.72 -32.42 14.91
CA LEU A 264 12.86 -33.59 14.83
C LEU A 264 11.44 -33.17 14.49
N GLU A 265 10.74 -34.01 13.73
CA GLU A 265 9.35 -33.84 13.33
C GLU A 265 8.53 -35.05 13.82
N TYR A 266 7.38 -34.78 14.44
CA TYR A 266 6.52 -35.81 15.02
C TYR A 266 5.46 -36.28 14.04
N ASP A 267 5.51 -37.56 13.68
CA ASP A 267 4.46 -38.21 12.92
C ASP A 267 3.36 -38.70 13.89
N SER A 268 2.22 -38.01 13.87
CA SER A 268 1.05 -38.34 14.69
C SER A 268 0.38 -39.66 14.31
N SER A 269 0.62 -40.19 13.10
CA SER A 269 0.06 -41.46 12.64
C SER A 269 0.82 -42.68 13.18
N THR A 270 2.15 -42.60 13.28
CA THR A 270 2.99 -43.65 13.90
C THR A 270 3.29 -43.39 15.38
N LYS A 271 3.00 -42.19 15.88
CA LYS A 271 3.39 -41.68 17.21
C LYS A 271 4.91 -41.71 17.44
N THR A 272 5.69 -41.44 16.39
CA THR A 272 7.16 -41.42 16.46
C THR A 272 7.75 -40.08 16.04
N TRP A 273 8.91 -39.77 16.60
CA TRP A 273 9.76 -38.67 16.14
C TRP A 273 10.64 -39.17 14.98
N SER A 274 10.94 -38.29 14.02
CA SER A 274 11.86 -38.57 12.91
C SER A 274 12.75 -37.36 12.62
N PRO A 275 13.99 -37.53 12.11
CA PRO A 275 14.86 -36.40 11.82
C PRO A 275 14.42 -35.66 10.55
N LYS A 276 14.11 -34.37 10.70
CA LYS A 276 13.83 -33.46 9.58
C LYS A 276 15.12 -32.86 9.02
N THR A 277 16.10 -32.60 9.88
CA THR A 277 17.46 -32.18 9.46
C THR A 277 18.22 -33.37 8.87
N PRO A 278 18.81 -33.26 7.66
CA PRO A 278 19.67 -34.29 7.10
C PRO A 278 20.88 -34.62 7.99
N LEU A 279 21.20 -35.90 8.12
CA LEU A 279 22.31 -36.41 8.95
C LEU A 279 23.40 -37.04 8.08
N PRO A 280 24.68 -37.07 8.54
CA PRO A 280 25.19 -36.43 9.76
C PRO A 280 25.31 -34.91 9.63
N ILE A 281 25.12 -34.18 10.74
CA ILE A 281 25.52 -32.76 10.80
C ILE A 281 27.06 -32.67 10.81
N ILE A 282 27.63 -31.81 9.98
CA ILE A 282 29.08 -31.67 9.82
C ILE A 282 29.58 -30.47 10.61
N PHE A 283 30.62 -30.64 11.43
CA PHE A 283 31.44 -29.53 11.96
C PHE A 283 32.83 -29.59 11.32
N ASN A 284 33.30 -28.46 10.81
CA ASN A 284 34.60 -28.35 10.18
C ASN A 284 35.65 -27.96 11.21
N VAL A 285 36.82 -28.59 11.14
CA VAL A 285 37.99 -28.27 11.94
C VAL A 285 39.16 -27.89 11.03
N VAL A 286 40.06 -27.05 11.55
CA VAL A 286 41.26 -26.57 10.88
C VAL A 286 42.47 -27.25 11.54
N CYS A 287 43.25 -27.98 10.76
CA CYS A 287 44.51 -28.60 11.17
C CYS A 287 45.65 -27.56 11.24
N ASP A 288 46.39 -27.59 12.34
CA ASP A 288 47.52 -26.70 12.66
C ASP A 288 48.83 -27.09 11.92
N THR A 289 48.86 -28.23 11.22
CA THR A 289 50.04 -28.76 10.48
C THR A 289 49.82 -28.82 8.96
N ALA A 290 49.13 -27.83 8.39
CA ALA A 290 48.90 -27.72 6.94
C ALA A 290 50.22 -27.64 6.15
N PRO A 291 50.40 -28.40 5.04
CA PRO A 291 51.42 -28.08 4.07
C PRO A 291 51.09 -26.73 3.41
N SER A 292 52.11 -25.89 3.19
CA SER A 292 51.94 -24.61 2.50
C SER A 292 51.30 -24.81 1.13
N VAL A 293 50.34 -23.93 0.78
CA VAL A 293 49.74 -23.89 -0.56
C VAL A 293 50.86 -23.84 -1.60
N PRO A 294 50.89 -24.74 -2.60
CA PRO A 294 51.94 -24.74 -3.61
C PRO A 294 51.88 -23.44 -4.43
N GLU A 295 53.04 -22.99 -4.90
CA GLU A 295 53.09 -21.85 -5.82
C GLU A 295 52.29 -22.16 -7.09
N GLN A 296 51.64 -21.13 -7.63
CA GLN A 296 50.83 -21.22 -8.84
C GLN A 296 51.69 -21.71 -10.00
N ALA A 297 51.18 -22.70 -10.75
CA ALA A 297 51.89 -23.24 -11.90
C ALA A 297 52.30 -22.12 -12.86
N THR A 298 53.59 -22.09 -13.20
CA THR A 298 54.13 -21.22 -14.23
C THR A 298 53.83 -21.80 -15.61
N LYS A 299 54.02 -21.01 -16.68
CA LYS A 299 53.92 -21.58 -18.04
C LYS A 299 54.99 -22.65 -18.29
N ASP A 300 56.17 -22.53 -17.69
CA ASP A 300 57.23 -23.53 -17.78
C ASP A 300 56.81 -24.88 -17.15
N ASP A 301 56.07 -24.85 -16.03
CA ASP A 301 55.49 -26.06 -15.44
C ASP A 301 54.49 -26.74 -16.38
N VAL A 302 53.65 -25.96 -17.06
CA VAL A 302 52.69 -26.47 -18.05
C VAL A 302 53.41 -27.08 -19.26
N LEU A 303 54.45 -26.41 -19.78
CA LEU A 303 55.25 -26.92 -20.89
C LEU A 303 56.02 -28.20 -20.49
N GLY A 304 56.55 -28.24 -19.27
CA GLY A 304 57.22 -29.41 -18.68
C GLY A 304 56.31 -30.63 -18.46
N ALA A 305 54.98 -30.46 -18.51
CA ALA A 305 54.01 -31.56 -18.41
C ALA A 305 53.85 -32.37 -19.72
N ASN A 306 54.61 -32.07 -20.78
CA ASN A 306 54.68 -32.82 -22.05
C ASN A 306 53.32 -33.00 -22.76
N ILE A 307 52.47 -31.97 -22.71
CA ILE A 307 51.14 -31.97 -23.34
C ILE A 307 51.25 -31.81 -24.85
N LYS A 308 50.49 -32.61 -25.60
CA LYS A 308 50.30 -32.47 -27.05
C LYS A 308 48.99 -31.75 -27.37
N VAL A 309 48.98 -30.88 -28.38
CA VAL A 309 47.77 -30.28 -28.93
C VAL A 309 47.44 -30.99 -30.25
N THR A 310 46.26 -31.59 -30.35
CA THR A 310 45.86 -32.39 -31.52
C THR A 310 44.73 -31.68 -32.25
N ILE A 311 44.94 -31.33 -33.51
CA ILE A 311 43.88 -30.79 -34.39
C ILE A 311 43.28 -31.95 -35.20
N VAL A 312 41.95 -32.10 -35.15
CA VAL A 312 41.20 -33.21 -35.75
C VAL A 312 40.14 -32.66 -36.71
N CYS A 313 40.25 -32.95 -38.01
CA CYS A 313 39.16 -32.64 -38.94
C CYS A 313 38.08 -33.73 -38.88
N ASP A 314 36.82 -33.38 -38.56
CA ASP A 314 35.69 -34.33 -38.54
C ASP A 314 34.92 -34.41 -39.88
N ASN A 315 35.33 -33.64 -40.89
CA ASN A 315 34.72 -33.70 -42.21
C ASN A 315 35.16 -34.96 -42.98
N THR A 316 34.31 -35.97 -42.97
CA THR A 316 34.51 -37.28 -43.63
C THR A 316 34.74 -37.19 -45.14
N SER A 317 34.42 -36.08 -45.80
CA SER A 317 34.61 -35.91 -47.25
C SER A 317 36.01 -35.42 -47.65
N ALA A 318 36.78 -34.81 -46.73
CA ALA A 318 38.08 -34.19 -47.05
C ALA A 318 39.29 -35.10 -46.80
N ASN A 319 39.10 -36.20 -46.05
CA ASN A 319 39.99 -37.36 -45.94
C ASN A 319 41.48 -37.08 -45.61
N HIS A 320 41.80 -35.96 -44.96
CA HIS A 320 43.19 -35.53 -44.67
C HIS A 320 43.61 -35.62 -43.19
N GLY A 321 42.80 -36.27 -42.35
CA GLY A 321 43.16 -36.73 -40.99
C GLY A 321 43.38 -35.65 -39.93
N SER A 322 43.98 -36.06 -38.81
CA SER A 322 44.41 -35.21 -37.68
C SER A 322 45.92 -34.92 -37.72
N LYS A 323 46.40 -34.03 -36.84
CA LYS A 323 47.83 -33.76 -36.61
C LYS A 323 48.09 -33.33 -35.16
N ASP A 324 49.18 -33.84 -34.59
CA ASP A 324 49.69 -33.45 -33.27
C ASP A 324 50.73 -32.34 -33.39
N PHE A 325 50.73 -31.46 -32.39
CA PHE A 325 51.66 -30.36 -32.21
C PHE A 325 52.17 -30.37 -30.76
N ASP A 326 53.40 -29.89 -30.55
CA ASP A 326 53.90 -29.57 -29.22
C ASP A 326 53.17 -28.36 -28.64
N LEU A 327 52.89 -28.35 -27.33
CA LEU A 327 52.36 -27.18 -26.67
C LEU A 327 53.39 -26.05 -26.68
N ILE A 328 53.01 -24.87 -27.18
CA ILE A 328 53.82 -23.64 -27.16
C ILE A 328 53.30 -22.65 -26.11
N GLU A 329 54.18 -21.75 -25.66
CA GLU A 329 53.89 -20.79 -24.61
C GLU A 329 52.70 -19.85 -24.93
N ASP A 330 52.60 -19.37 -26.17
CA ASP A 330 51.54 -18.46 -26.65
C ASP A 330 50.13 -19.10 -26.66
N ALA A 331 50.08 -20.43 -26.65
CA ALA A 331 48.81 -21.16 -26.56
C ALA A 331 48.27 -21.20 -25.13
N ILE A 332 49.08 -20.96 -24.11
CA ILE A 332 48.67 -20.95 -22.70
C ILE A 332 48.09 -19.55 -22.38
N LYS A 333 46.76 -19.44 -22.41
CA LYS A 333 46.05 -18.16 -22.25
C LYS A 333 45.80 -17.79 -20.79
N GLU A 334 45.59 -18.77 -19.93
CA GLU A 334 45.25 -18.58 -18.51
C GLU A 334 45.74 -19.79 -17.72
N ILE A 335 46.32 -19.55 -16.54
CA ILE A 335 46.54 -20.57 -15.52
C ILE A 335 45.81 -20.08 -14.27
N SER A 336 44.83 -20.83 -13.79
CA SER A 336 44.09 -20.48 -12.58
C SER A 336 44.92 -20.70 -11.31
N ALA A 337 44.56 -20.03 -10.22
CA ALA A 337 45.19 -20.22 -8.93
C ALA A 337 45.00 -21.67 -8.42
N PRO A 338 45.96 -22.23 -7.65
CA PRO A 338 45.84 -23.55 -7.04
C PRO A 338 44.58 -23.66 -6.19
N ARG A 339 43.74 -24.65 -6.48
CA ARG A 339 42.56 -25.00 -5.69
C ARG A 339 42.63 -26.46 -5.27
N GLN A 340 41.87 -26.86 -4.25
CA GLN A 340 41.79 -28.27 -3.86
C GLN A 340 40.81 -29.04 -4.74
N SER A 341 41.16 -30.26 -5.12
CA SER A 341 40.22 -31.25 -5.66
C SER A 341 39.37 -31.86 -4.54
N SER A 342 38.31 -32.58 -4.90
CA SER A 342 37.47 -33.32 -3.94
C SER A 342 38.19 -34.42 -3.16
N VAL A 343 39.43 -34.75 -3.54
CA VAL A 343 40.29 -35.75 -2.87
C VAL A 343 41.51 -35.12 -2.17
N GLY A 344 41.55 -33.78 -2.02
CA GLY A 344 42.56 -33.06 -1.24
C GLY A 344 43.88 -32.77 -1.97
N THR A 345 44.03 -33.20 -3.23
CA THR A 345 45.16 -32.82 -4.10
C THR A 345 44.99 -31.38 -4.57
N TYR A 346 46.05 -30.57 -4.56
CA TYR A 346 46.00 -29.27 -5.23
C TYR A 346 45.97 -29.45 -6.75
N ILE A 347 45.07 -28.73 -7.42
CA ILE A 347 44.84 -28.75 -8.86
C ILE A 347 44.76 -27.32 -9.40
N CYS A 348 45.19 -27.09 -10.63
CA CYS A 348 44.99 -25.83 -11.34
C CYS A 348 44.47 -26.09 -12.76
N ASP A 349 43.49 -25.31 -13.19
CA ASP A 349 43.02 -25.36 -14.57
C ASP A 349 43.85 -24.45 -15.45
N VAL A 350 44.25 -24.96 -16.61
CA VAL A 350 45.02 -24.27 -17.66
C VAL A 350 44.16 -24.16 -18.90
N THR A 351 43.96 -22.93 -19.38
CA THR A 351 43.24 -22.64 -20.63
C THR A 351 44.22 -22.62 -21.80
N ILE A 352 44.15 -23.63 -22.66
CA ILE A 352 44.97 -23.78 -23.88
C ILE A 352 44.15 -23.34 -25.10
N SER A 353 44.76 -22.63 -26.04
CA SER A 353 44.15 -22.17 -27.28
C SER A 353 44.57 -22.97 -28.51
N SER A 354 43.67 -23.06 -29.49
CA SER A 354 43.93 -23.64 -30.82
C SER A 354 44.46 -22.61 -31.85
N GLU A 355 44.41 -21.31 -31.55
CA GLU A 355 44.67 -20.20 -32.48
C GLU A 355 45.98 -20.33 -33.27
N SER A 356 47.09 -20.67 -32.59
CA SER A 356 48.40 -20.76 -33.22
C SER A 356 48.60 -22.04 -34.04
N TYR A 357 47.75 -23.05 -33.89
CA TYR A 357 47.89 -24.37 -34.52
C TYR A 357 46.97 -24.56 -35.72
N VAL A 358 45.77 -23.97 -35.72
CA VAL A 358 44.84 -24.08 -36.86
C VAL A 358 45.45 -23.55 -38.16
N PRO A 359 46.13 -22.38 -38.21
CA PRO A 359 46.81 -21.92 -39.43
C PRO A 359 47.93 -22.86 -39.91
N GLN A 360 48.65 -23.50 -38.98
CA GLN A 360 49.69 -24.47 -39.31
C GLN A 360 49.10 -25.78 -39.87
N PHE A 361 47.94 -26.19 -39.33
CA PHE A 361 47.16 -27.31 -39.83
C PHE A 361 46.57 -27.00 -41.22
N ASP A 362 46.05 -25.79 -41.42
CA ASP A 362 45.51 -25.33 -42.70
C ASP A 362 46.58 -25.28 -43.79
N GLN A 363 47.80 -24.85 -43.44
CA GLN A 363 48.96 -24.87 -44.34
C GLN A 363 49.39 -26.31 -44.69
N ASP A 364 49.42 -27.22 -43.71
CA ASP A 364 49.74 -28.65 -43.89
C ASP A 364 48.71 -29.37 -44.78
N LYS A 365 47.42 -29.10 -44.56
CA LYS A 365 46.30 -29.77 -45.24
C LYS A 365 45.83 -29.05 -46.51
N LYS A 366 46.33 -27.84 -46.78
CA LYS A 366 45.92 -26.96 -47.90
C LYS A 366 44.41 -26.69 -47.94
N ALA A 367 43.80 -26.58 -46.77
CA ALA A 367 42.36 -26.40 -46.58
C ALA A 367 42.12 -25.42 -45.42
N THR A 368 41.05 -24.63 -45.49
CA THR A 368 40.70 -23.67 -44.44
C THR A 368 39.76 -24.27 -43.41
N HIS A 369 40.10 -24.16 -42.12
CA HIS A 369 39.30 -24.68 -41.02
C HIS A 369 38.86 -23.60 -40.04
N THR A 370 37.58 -23.63 -39.65
CA THR A 370 37.06 -22.75 -38.59
C THR A 370 37.08 -23.48 -37.25
N PRO A 371 37.74 -22.97 -36.20
CA PRO A 371 37.74 -23.59 -34.87
C PRO A 371 36.37 -23.41 -34.17
N PRO A 372 35.67 -24.49 -33.76
CA PRO A 372 34.39 -24.39 -33.05
C PRO A 372 34.51 -23.94 -31.58
N ALA A 373 35.73 -23.92 -31.05
CA ALA A 373 36.08 -23.30 -29.78
C ALA A 373 37.56 -22.86 -29.83
N ALA A 374 37.83 -21.58 -29.57
CA ALA A 374 39.19 -21.03 -29.60
C ALA A 374 40.07 -21.53 -28.44
N THR A 375 39.47 -22.06 -27.36
CA THR A 375 40.16 -22.54 -26.17
C THR A 375 39.52 -23.80 -25.57
N LYS A 376 40.32 -24.57 -24.84
CA LYS A 376 39.90 -25.69 -23.97
C LYS A 376 40.64 -25.61 -22.64
N LYS A 377 39.98 -26.05 -21.56
CA LYS A 377 40.62 -26.17 -20.24
C LYS A 377 41.09 -27.61 -20.00
N ILE A 378 42.28 -27.76 -19.44
CA ILE A 378 42.78 -28.98 -18.81
C ILE A 378 43.05 -28.70 -17.33
N THR A 379 43.16 -29.74 -16.51
CA THR A 379 43.45 -29.62 -15.08
C THR A 379 44.77 -30.31 -14.77
N LEU A 380 45.77 -29.57 -14.27
CA LEU A 380 47.00 -30.15 -13.73
C LEU A 380 46.78 -30.51 -12.25
N SER A 381 47.49 -31.54 -11.78
CA SER A 381 47.54 -31.93 -10.36
C SER A 381 48.93 -31.69 -9.79
N TYR A 382 49.02 -31.25 -8.54
CA TYR A 382 50.27 -31.08 -7.82
C TYR A 382 50.61 -32.34 -7.04
N VAL A 383 51.70 -33.01 -7.41
CA VAL A 383 52.18 -34.27 -6.83
C VAL A 383 53.69 -34.20 -6.65
N ASP A 384 54.20 -34.61 -5.49
CA ASP A 384 55.63 -34.69 -5.15
C ASP A 384 56.46 -33.44 -5.51
N GLY A 385 55.88 -32.26 -5.29
CA GLY A 385 56.53 -30.97 -5.52
C GLY A 385 56.42 -30.43 -6.95
N LYS A 386 55.65 -31.07 -7.84
CA LYS A 386 55.52 -30.68 -9.26
C LYS A 386 54.08 -30.67 -9.75
N TRP A 387 53.79 -29.80 -10.71
CA TRP A 387 52.55 -29.82 -11.48
C TRP A 387 52.65 -30.88 -12.61
N ILE A 388 51.69 -31.79 -12.66
CA ILE A 388 51.60 -32.86 -13.67
C ILE A 388 50.25 -32.85 -14.38
N ALA A 389 50.25 -33.18 -15.67
CA ALA A 389 49.03 -33.33 -16.46
C ALA A 389 48.30 -34.65 -16.13
N PRO A 390 46.99 -34.78 -16.42
CA PRO A 390 46.26 -36.03 -16.17
C PRO A 390 46.79 -37.13 -17.08
N SER A 391 47.34 -38.19 -16.49
CA SER A 391 47.78 -39.36 -17.25
C SER A 391 46.57 -40.13 -17.77
N ILE A 392 46.40 -40.14 -19.09
CA ILE A 392 45.57 -41.11 -19.82
C ILE A 392 46.48 -42.22 -20.37
N ASP A 393 45.90 -43.34 -20.80
CA ASP A 393 46.60 -44.58 -21.19
C ASP A 393 47.29 -44.49 -22.58
N THR A 394 47.82 -43.31 -22.90
CA THR A 394 48.58 -43.00 -24.13
C THR A 394 49.89 -42.31 -23.73
N ALA A 395 50.94 -42.47 -24.54
CA ALA A 395 52.31 -42.05 -24.17
C ALA A 395 52.48 -40.55 -23.83
N TYR A 396 51.51 -39.70 -24.19
CA TYR A 396 51.42 -38.29 -23.80
C TYR A 396 49.94 -37.92 -23.50
N PRO A 397 49.68 -36.88 -22.69
CA PRO A 397 48.35 -36.30 -22.54
C PRO A 397 48.02 -35.36 -23.73
N HIS A 398 46.85 -35.54 -24.34
CA HIS A 398 46.43 -34.81 -25.54
C HIS A 398 45.28 -33.82 -25.28
N VAL A 399 45.34 -32.64 -25.92
CA VAL A 399 44.25 -31.65 -25.97
C VAL A 399 43.71 -31.59 -27.39
N ASN A 400 42.58 -32.29 -27.61
CA ASN A 400 42.00 -32.46 -28.94
C ASN A 400 41.08 -31.28 -29.30
N PHE A 401 41.32 -30.60 -30.41
CA PHE A 401 40.41 -29.62 -31.01
C PHE A 401 39.84 -30.15 -32.33
N THR A 402 38.53 -30.36 -32.37
CA THR A 402 37.82 -30.77 -33.59
C THR A 402 37.55 -29.57 -34.48
N VAL A 403 37.75 -29.68 -35.79
CA VAL A 403 37.58 -28.60 -36.77
C VAL A 403 36.87 -29.09 -38.03
N ARG A 404 36.26 -28.18 -38.80
CA ARG A 404 35.59 -28.47 -40.08
C ARG A 404 36.17 -27.65 -41.22
N CYS A 405 36.50 -28.32 -42.33
CA CYS A 405 36.86 -27.65 -43.57
C CYS A 405 35.64 -27.35 -44.44
N GLY A 406 35.66 -26.18 -45.08
CA GLY A 406 34.72 -25.81 -46.14
C GLY A 406 35.43 -24.93 -47.18
N THR A 407 35.17 -25.16 -48.46
CA THR A 407 35.67 -24.28 -49.52
C THR A 407 34.83 -23.01 -49.55
N LYS A 408 35.44 -21.87 -49.21
CA LYS A 408 34.80 -20.56 -49.24
C LYS A 408 34.52 -20.12 -50.69
N PRO A 409 33.30 -19.66 -51.04
CA PRO A 409 32.99 -19.22 -52.38
C PRO A 409 33.70 -17.91 -52.73
N VAL A 410 33.99 -17.72 -54.01
CA VAL A 410 34.57 -16.49 -54.54
C VAL A 410 33.51 -15.38 -54.49
N ALA A 411 33.93 -14.17 -54.13
CA ALA A 411 33.07 -12.99 -54.14
C ALA A 411 32.56 -12.68 -55.58
N PRO A 412 31.31 -12.27 -55.75
CA PRO A 412 30.81 -11.90 -57.08
C PRO A 412 31.51 -10.64 -57.60
N ASN A 413 31.84 -10.63 -58.89
CA ASN A 413 32.47 -9.49 -59.56
C ASN A 413 31.43 -8.39 -59.92
N HIS A 414 31.90 -7.25 -60.42
CA HIS A 414 31.03 -6.10 -60.73
C HIS A 414 29.86 -6.44 -61.68
N ASP A 415 30.10 -7.22 -62.73
CA ASP A 415 29.07 -7.61 -63.71
C ASP A 415 28.04 -8.57 -63.10
N GLU A 416 28.48 -9.45 -62.19
CA GLU A 416 27.61 -10.34 -61.43
C GLU A 416 26.76 -9.54 -60.44
N LEU A 417 27.37 -8.59 -59.72
CA LEU A 417 26.67 -7.67 -58.81
C LEU A 417 25.62 -6.83 -59.56
N SER A 418 25.96 -6.26 -60.72
CA SER A 418 25.00 -5.47 -61.50
C SER A 418 23.82 -6.31 -62.01
N LYS A 419 24.01 -7.60 -62.29
CA LYS A 419 22.93 -8.52 -62.68
C LYS A 419 22.06 -8.94 -61.50
N LEU A 420 22.67 -9.15 -60.33
CA LEU A 420 21.97 -9.57 -59.10
C LEU A 420 21.16 -8.43 -58.48
N ILE A 421 21.73 -7.24 -58.40
CA ILE A 421 21.10 -6.05 -57.82
C ILE A 421 20.02 -5.48 -58.77
N GLY A 422 20.26 -5.56 -60.08
CA GLY A 422 19.36 -5.03 -61.10
C GLY A 422 19.43 -3.51 -61.21
N SER A 423 18.29 -2.89 -61.57
CA SER A 423 18.19 -1.44 -61.71
C SER A 423 18.07 -0.74 -60.36
N ILE A 424 18.89 0.29 -60.17
CA ILE A 424 18.89 1.21 -59.03
C ILE A 424 18.12 2.47 -59.46
N THR A 425 17.01 2.77 -58.79
CA THR A 425 16.09 3.83 -59.23
C THR A 425 16.25 5.11 -58.41
N VAL A 426 16.42 6.26 -59.06
CA VAL A 426 16.30 7.58 -58.42
C VAL A 426 14.91 8.15 -58.70
N ASN A 427 14.22 8.61 -57.67
CA ASN A 427 12.89 9.23 -57.76
C ASN A 427 12.92 10.67 -57.24
N CYS A 428 12.45 11.62 -58.03
CA CYS A 428 12.11 12.95 -57.55
C CYS A 428 10.75 12.90 -56.84
N THR A 429 10.72 13.23 -55.55
CA THR A 429 9.48 13.27 -54.73
C THR A 429 8.89 14.67 -54.61
N ASN A 430 9.37 15.64 -55.39
CA ASN A 430 8.80 16.98 -55.44
C ASN A 430 7.67 17.00 -56.51
N ASP A 431 6.41 17.06 -56.07
CA ASP A 431 5.27 17.10 -56.98
C ASP A 431 5.28 18.34 -57.88
N ALA A 432 5.83 19.46 -57.40
CA ALA A 432 6.00 20.70 -58.16
C ALA A 432 7.20 20.67 -59.15
N ALA A 433 7.97 19.58 -59.20
CA ALA A 433 9.05 19.42 -60.17
C ALA A 433 8.53 19.55 -61.62
N THR A 434 9.11 20.48 -62.38
CA THR A 434 8.79 20.75 -63.79
C THR A 434 9.70 20.02 -64.78
N HIS A 435 10.76 19.36 -64.31
CA HIS A 435 11.65 18.53 -65.12
C HIS A 435 11.10 17.12 -65.33
N ASP A 436 11.49 16.50 -66.44
CA ASP A 436 11.20 15.11 -66.80
C ASP A 436 12.53 14.41 -67.18
N PRO A 437 12.78 13.15 -66.76
CA PRO A 437 11.89 12.27 -66.00
C PRO A 437 11.83 12.56 -64.50
N LYS A 438 10.69 12.27 -63.86
CA LYS A 438 10.55 12.27 -62.39
C LYS A 438 11.10 11.00 -61.72
N SER A 439 11.35 9.92 -62.47
CA SER A 439 11.98 8.70 -61.96
C SER A 439 12.81 8.04 -63.05
N LYS A 440 14.02 7.56 -62.71
CA LYS A 440 14.92 6.89 -63.68
C LYS A 440 15.73 5.77 -63.03
N GLY A 441 15.84 4.65 -63.74
CA GLY A 441 16.63 3.49 -63.35
C GLY A 441 18.04 3.50 -63.96
N TYR A 442 19.03 3.07 -63.20
CA TYR A 442 20.44 2.99 -63.56
C TYR A 442 21.01 1.59 -63.27
N ALA A 443 21.99 1.15 -64.04
CA ALA A 443 22.80 -0.03 -63.70
C ALA A 443 23.73 0.28 -62.51
N LEU A 444 24.35 -0.75 -61.91
CA LEU A 444 25.36 -0.54 -60.86
C LEU A 444 26.55 0.24 -61.43
N ILE A 445 26.85 1.40 -60.88
CA ILE A 445 27.94 2.26 -61.33
C ILE A 445 29.26 1.85 -60.62
N ALA A 446 30.37 1.80 -61.34
CA ALA A 446 31.70 1.56 -60.75
C ALA A 446 32.02 2.59 -59.65
N ASP A 447 32.66 2.15 -58.56
CA ASP A 447 32.95 2.95 -57.34
C ASP A 447 31.76 3.70 -56.73
N SER A 448 30.51 3.32 -57.04
CA SER A 448 29.32 3.82 -56.33
C SER A 448 28.97 2.99 -55.09
N TYR A 449 29.74 1.97 -54.78
CA TYR A 449 29.46 1.02 -53.71
C TYR A 449 30.72 0.55 -53.00
N THR A 450 30.55 0.07 -51.77
CA THR A 450 31.54 -0.70 -51.03
C THR A 450 31.03 -2.12 -50.80
N THR A 451 31.93 -3.06 -50.51
CA THR A 451 31.58 -4.47 -50.32
C THR A 451 32.21 -5.02 -49.04
N SER A 452 31.49 -5.90 -48.35
CA SER A 452 32.07 -6.73 -47.29
C SER A 452 33.05 -7.76 -47.87
N GLY A 453 33.73 -8.49 -46.99
CA GLY A 453 34.26 -9.81 -47.37
C GLY A 453 33.11 -10.80 -47.59
N VAL A 454 33.41 -11.96 -48.16
CA VAL A 454 32.51 -13.11 -48.03
C VAL A 454 32.52 -13.55 -46.56
N GLU A 455 31.36 -13.53 -45.92
CA GLU A 455 31.16 -13.81 -44.50
C GLU A 455 30.41 -15.14 -44.32
N GLY A 456 30.51 -15.75 -43.14
CA GLY A 456 29.92 -17.06 -42.84
C GLY A 456 30.81 -18.26 -43.20
N ASP A 457 30.26 -19.46 -42.99
CA ASP A 457 30.93 -20.75 -43.14
C ASP A 457 30.00 -21.79 -43.80
N ALA A 458 30.50 -23.01 -44.04
CA ALA A 458 29.75 -24.08 -44.72
C ALA A 458 28.50 -24.58 -43.95
N THR A 459 28.38 -24.26 -42.65
CA THR A 459 27.25 -24.62 -41.77
C THR A 459 26.22 -23.49 -41.69
N SER A 460 26.70 -22.25 -41.54
CA SER A 460 25.85 -21.05 -41.42
C SER A 460 25.38 -20.49 -42.77
N GLY A 461 26.04 -20.89 -43.87
CA GLY A 461 25.85 -20.34 -45.20
C GLY A 461 26.67 -19.06 -45.40
N TYR A 462 27.12 -18.83 -46.63
CA TYR A 462 27.92 -17.65 -46.94
C TYR A 462 27.05 -16.46 -47.35
N THR A 463 27.42 -15.27 -46.89
CA THR A 463 26.79 -13.99 -47.26
C THR A 463 27.80 -12.99 -47.80
N TYR A 464 27.32 -12.04 -48.60
CA TYR A 464 28.12 -10.94 -49.14
C TYR A 464 27.28 -9.68 -49.20
N THR A 465 27.74 -8.59 -48.56
CA THR A 465 26.99 -7.34 -48.43
C THR A 465 27.59 -6.28 -49.35
N VAL A 466 26.72 -5.59 -50.09
CA VAL A 466 27.05 -4.48 -50.97
C VAL A 466 26.33 -3.23 -50.48
N THR A 467 27.07 -2.20 -50.10
CA THR A 467 26.53 -0.91 -49.66
C THR A 467 26.69 0.10 -50.80
N ILE A 468 25.57 0.48 -51.41
CA ILE A 468 25.49 1.39 -52.55
C ILE A 468 25.26 2.81 -52.02
N LYS A 469 26.04 3.78 -52.47
CA LYS A 469 25.94 5.20 -52.13
C LYS A 469 25.17 5.94 -53.23
N SER A 470 24.25 6.83 -52.85
CA SER A 470 23.36 7.52 -53.78
C SER A 470 24.08 8.58 -54.62
N GLU A 471 25.17 9.18 -54.12
CA GLU A 471 25.87 10.33 -54.71
C GLU A 471 26.04 10.25 -56.24
N LYS A 472 26.65 9.18 -56.77
CA LYS A 472 26.87 9.03 -58.22
C LYS A 472 25.56 8.92 -59.01
N TYR A 473 24.52 8.31 -58.43
CA TYR A 473 23.19 8.18 -59.06
C TYR A 473 22.43 9.50 -59.06
N VAL A 474 22.48 10.24 -57.95
CA VAL A 474 21.82 11.55 -57.84
C VAL A 474 22.53 12.58 -58.72
N ASN A 475 23.87 12.57 -58.78
CA ASN A 475 24.62 13.42 -59.72
C ASN A 475 24.30 13.10 -61.19
N GLN A 476 24.09 11.83 -61.54
CA GLN A 476 23.64 11.46 -62.89
C GLN A 476 22.20 11.90 -63.14
N PHE A 477 21.31 11.76 -62.16
CA PHE A 477 19.92 12.21 -62.25
C PHE A 477 19.81 13.74 -62.36
N ASP A 478 20.65 14.50 -61.65
CA ASP A 478 20.78 15.95 -61.82
C ASP A 478 21.18 16.33 -63.25
N THR A 479 22.16 15.59 -63.80
CA THR A 479 22.63 15.79 -65.18
C THR A 479 21.53 15.46 -66.19
N ASP A 480 20.78 14.39 -65.96
CA ASP A 480 19.72 13.90 -66.84
C ASP A 480 18.45 14.78 -66.82
N THR A 481 18.22 15.52 -65.73
CA THR A 481 17.03 16.37 -65.51
C THR A 481 17.31 17.87 -65.59
N GLY A 482 18.58 18.28 -65.56
CA GLY A 482 19.00 19.68 -65.49
C GLY A 482 18.68 20.39 -64.17
N SER A 483 18.31 19.65 -63.12
CA SER A 483 17.89 20.20 -61.82
C SER A 483 18.71 19.59 -60.68
N ALA A 484 19.11 20.38 -59.68
CA ALA A 484 19.87 19.87 -58.54
C ALA A 484 18.93 19.16 -57.53
N HIS A 485 19.31 17.96 -57.12
CA HIS A 485 18.57 17.14 -56.15
C HIS A 485 19.36 16.85 -54.87
N THR A 486 18.63 16.71 -53.76
CA THR A 486 19.16 16.28 -52.46
C THR A 486 18.21 15.24 -51.83
N PRO A 487 18.66 14.35 -50.93
CA PRO A 487 20.03 14.15 -50.43
C PRO A 487 20.96 13.36 -51.39
N LYS A 488 22.27 13.53 -51.21
CA LYS A 488 23.33 12.83 -52.01
C LYS A 488 24.16 11.83 -51.19
N ASP A 489 23.92 11.76 -49.90
CA ASP A 489 24.61 10.95 -48.88
C ASP A 489 23.82 9.71 -48.46
N GLY A 490 22.73 9.37 -49.19
CA GLY A 490 21.93 8.18 -48.92
C GLY A 490 22.71 6.89 -49.21
N GLU A 491 22.53 5.87 -48.37
CA GLU A 491 23.11 4.54 -48.57
C GLU A 491 22.03 3.44 -48.56
N ALA A 492 22.21 2.41 -49.39
CA ALA A 492 21.34 1.24 -49.46
C ALA A 492 22.16 -0.05 -49.42
N THR A 493 21.75 -1.02 -48.61
CA THR A 493 22.48 -2.30 -48.44
C THR A 493 21.75 -3.45 -49.11
N VAL A 494 22.43 -4.13 -50.03
CA VAL A 494 21.98 -5.41 -50.61
C VAL A 494 22.80 -6.53 -50.00
N VAL A 495 22.13 -7.53 -49.43
CA VAL A 495 22.78 -8.74 -48.89
C VAL A 495 22.50 -9.89 -49.84
N LEU A 496 23.57 -10.54 -50.29
CA LEU A 496 23.54 -11.76 -51.08
C LEU A 496 23.75 -12.98 -50.18
N GLU A 497 23.23 -14.13 -50.60
CA GLU A 497 23.53 -15.45 -50.03
C GLU A 497 24.03 -16.42 -51.11
N TYR A 498 24.91 -17.33 -50.72
CA TYR A 498 25.43 -18.36 -51.62
C TYR A 498 24.67 -19.67 -51.45
N LYS A 499 23.94 -20.10 -52.48
CA LYS A 499 23.14 -21.33 -52.53
C LYS A 499 23.30 -22.02 -53.88
N ASP A 500 23.28 -23.34 -53.91
CA ASP A 500 23.33 -24.15 -55.14
C ASP A 500 24.48 -23.77 -56.12
N LYS A 501 25.63 -23.40 -55.53
CA LYS A 501 26.85 -22.91 -56.21
C LYS A 501 26.75 -21.54 -56.89
N ALA A 502 25.70 -20.77 -56.62
CA ALA A 502 25.49 -19.42 -57.14
C ALA A 502 25.22 -18.39 -56.02
N TRP A 503 25.47 -17.12 -56.31
CA TRP A 503 25.02 -16.01 -55.47
C TRP A 503 23.59 -15.62 -55.85
N ALA A 504 22.74 -15.37 -54.85
CA ALA A 504 21.37 -14.87 -55.01
C ALA A 504 21.11 -13.71 -54.04
N VAL A 505 20.19 -12.80 -54.37
CA VAL A 505 19.79 -11.73 -53.44
C VAL A 505 19.00 -12.32 -52.28
N LYS A 506 19.49 -12.11 -51.06
CA LYS A 506 18.78 -12.46 -49.81
C LYS A 506 17.81 -11.37 -49.38
N ARG A 507 18.23 -10.10 -49.47
CA ARG A 507 17.42 -8.90 -49.15
C ARG A 507 18.07 -7.62 -49.69
N GLY A 508 17.29 -6.56 -49.83
CA GLY A 508 17.77 -5.20 -50.11
C GLY A 508 17.63 -4.72 -51.57
N ALA A 509 17.23 -5.59 -52.49
CA ALA A 509 16.80 -5.21 -53.84
C ALA A 509 15.26 -5.33 -53.96
N PRO A 510 14.59 -4.54 -54.84
CA PRO A 510 15.16 -3.49 -55.67
C PRO A 510 15.61 -2.28 -54.84
N VAL A 511 16.62 -1.56 -55.34
CA VAL A 511 17.21 -0.40 -54.66
C VAL A 511 16.59 0.87 -55.23
N SER A 512 16.15 1.77 -54.35
CA SER A 512 15.71 3.10 -54.76
C SER A 512 16.19 4.20 -53.82
N PHE A 513 16.44 5.37 -54.38
CA PHE A 513 16.78 6.60 -53.67
C PHE A 513 15.74 7.67 -53.99
N ASN A 514 15.10 8.20 -52.96
CA ASN A 514 14.15 9.29 -53.08
C ASN A 514 14.86 10.61 -52.79
N VAL A 515 14.68 11.58 -53.67
CA VAL A 515 15.32 12.91 -53.62
C VAL A 515 14.30 13.99 -53.95
N ALA A 516 14.53 15.21 -53.47
CA ALA A 516 13.75 16.39 -53.85
C ALA A 516 14.62 17.30 -54.73
N CYS A 517 14.05 17.81 -55.83
CA CYS A 517 14.70 18.88 -56.58
C CYS A 517 14.54 20.23 -55.85
N VAL A 518 15.56 21.07 -55.97
CA VAL A 518 15.49 22.47 -55.54
C VAL A 518 14.65 23.24 -56.56
N THR A 519 13.34 23.29 -56.35
CA THR A 519 12.51 24.36 -56.92
C THR A 519 12.88 25.66 -56.24
N GLU A 520 13.35 26.65 -57.01
CA GLU A 520 13.60 28.00 -56.49
C GLU A 520 12.23 28.66 -56.21
N ILE A 521 11.81 28.61 -54.94
CA ILE A 521 10.61 29.30 -54.45
C ILE A 521 11.09 30.56 -53.75
N VAL A 522 10.75 31.72 -54.30
CA VAL A 522 11.12 33.02 -53.73
C VAL A 522 10.43 33.16 -52.36
N PRO A 523 11.17 33.46 -51.27
CA PRO A 523 10.55 33.75 -49.97
C PRO A 523 9.60 34.95 -50.05
N PRO A 524 8.55 35.01 -49.21
CA PRO A 524 7.67 36.19 -49.16
C PRO A 524 8.45 37.44 -48.75
N GLU A 525 7.99 38.60 -49.20
CA GLU A 525 8.55 39.88 -48.77
C GLU A 525 8.36 40.08 -47.26
N LYS A 526 9.27 40.86 -46.64
CA LYS A 526 9.21 41.17 -45.21
C LYS A 526 7.88 41.87 -44.85
N PRO A 527 7.34 41.62 -43.64
CA PRO A 527 6.07 42.21 -43.21
C PRO A 527 6.10 43.74 -43.29
N VAL A 528 5.04 44.33 -43.86
CA VAL A 528 4.85 45.78 -43.90
C VAL A 528 4.22 46.23 -42.57
N PRO A 529 4.90 47.04 -41.74
CA PRO A 529 4.43 47.34 -40.38
C PRO A 529 3.10 48.09 -40.27
N ALA A 530 2.66 48.74 -41.36
CA ALA A 530 1.35 49.40 -41.42
C ALA A 530 0.19 48.39 -41.45
N ASP A 531 0.38 47.25 -42.12
CA ASP A 531 -0.67 46.24 -42.35
C ASP A 531 -0.92 45.41 -41.09
N LEU A 532 0.07 45.32 -40.20
CA LEU A 532 -0.04 44.70 -38.87
C LEU A 532 -0.97 45.48 -37.91
N GLY A 533 -1.39 46.69 -38.26
CA GLY A 533 -2.35 47.50 -37.49
C GLY A 533 -1.87 47.88 -36.09
N SER A 534 -2.82 48.10 -35.17
CA SER A 534 -2.53 48.38 -33.75
C SER A 534 -2.60 47.11 -32.91
N PHE A 535 -1.55 46.86 -32.12
CA PHE A 535 -1.43 45.72 -31.19
C PHE A 535 -0.45 45.93 -30.03
N ILE A 536 0.25 47.07 -29.99
CA ILE A 536 1.18 47.39 -28.89
C ILE A 536 0.40 48.01 -27.75
N LYS A 537 0.10 47.23 -26.72
CA LYS A 537 -0.72 47.61 -25.58
C LYS A 537 0.14 48.17 -24.45
N VAL A 538 -0.22 49.32 -23.91
CA VAL A 538 0.39 49.90 -22.70
C VAL A 538 -0.67 50.03 -21.62
N ILE A 539 -0.40 49.49 -20.43
CA ILE A 539 -1.34 49.43 -19.31
C ILE A 539 -0.70 50.07 -18.07
N CYS A 540 -1.36 51.08 -17.49
CA CYS A 540 -0.97 51.60 -16.19
C CYS A 540 -1.48 50.70 -15.06
N THR A 541 -0.58 50.17 -14.24
CA THR A 541 -0.93 49.28 -13.11
C THR A 541 -1.30 50.07 -11.85
N THR A 542 -0.66 51.21 -11.58
CA THR A 542 -0.86 51.98 -10.33
C THR A 542 -2.08 52.91 -10.33
N LYS A 543 -2.51 53.40 -11.50
CA LYS A 543 -3.71 54.26 -11.69
C LYS A 543 -4.63 53.69 -12.77
N LYS A 544 -4.94 52.40 -12.70
CA LYS A 544 -5.67 51.66 -13.74
C LYS A 544 -7.01 52.30 -14.13
N ASP A 545 -7.80 52.74 -13.14
CA ASP A 545 -9.13 53.32 -13.37
C ASP A 545 -9.09 54.74 -13.97
N VAL A 546 -7.96 55.43 -13.87
CA VAL A 546 -7.77 56.81 -14.36
C VAL A 546 -7.05 56.83 -15.70
N HIS A 547 -5.97 56.06 -15.84
CA HIS A 547 -5.15 56.04 -17.05
C HIS A 547 -5.61 54.98 -18.06
N GLY A 548 -6.20 53.88 -17.60
CA GLY A 548 -6.72 52.81 -18.45
C GLY A 548 -5.66 52.09 -19.27
N THR A 549 -6.05 51.64 -20.46
CA THR A 549 -5.20 50.96 -21.43
C THR A 549 -5.14 51.79 -22.71
N ALA A 550 -3.97 51.87 -23.33
CA ALA A 550 -3.80 52.37 -24.70
C ALA A 550 -3.30 51.26 -25.61
N ILE A 551 -3.63 51.32 -26.90
CA ILE A 551 -3.15 50.40 -27.93
C ILE A 551 -2.60 51.24 -29.08
N TYR A 552 -1.38 50.93 -29.52
CA TYR A 552 -0.64 51.67 -30.54
C TYR A 552 -0.30 50.77 -31.75
N PRO A 553 -0.16 51.36 -32.95
CA PRO A 553 0.52 50.72 -34.08
C PRO A 553 2.04 50.71 -33.86
N LEU A 554 2.75 49.94 -34.68
CA LEU A 554 4.21 49.99 -34.71
C LEU A 554 4.69 51.39 -35.11
N HIS A 555 5.44 52.04 -34.23
CA HIS A 555 6.04 53.35 -34.48
C HIS A 555 7.39 53.22 -35.19
N GLU A 556 7.57 53.95 -36.29
CA GLU A 556 8.81 53.96 -37.07
C GLU A 556 10.05 54.25 -36.19
N GLY A 557 11.13 53.51 -36.42
CA GLY A 557 12.36 53.61 -35.61
C GLY A 557 12.26 53.03 -34.19
N ARG A 558 11.16 52.37 -33.82
CA ARG A 558 10.96 51.73 -32.49
C ARG A 558 10.71 50.22 -32.56
N TYR A 559 11.07 49.62 -33.69
CA TYR A 559 11.10 48.18 -33.89
C TYR A 559 12.21 47.80 -34.87
N ALA A 560 12.64 46.55 -34.81
CA ALA A 560 13.54 45.92 -35.78
C ALA A 560 12.86 44.68 -36.35
N ILE A 561 12.77 44.58 -37.68
CA ILE A 561 12.26 43.39 -38.38
C ILE A 561 13.45 42.49 -38.69
N GLY A 562 13.37 41.23 -38.28
CA GLY A 562 14.36 40.19 -38.54
C GLY A 562 14.39 39.75 -40.01
N GLU A 563 15.05 38.63 -40.27
CA GLU A 563 14.96 37.96 -41.57
C GLU A 563 13.72 37.07 -41.66
N VAL A 564 13.35 36.71 -42.89
CA VAL A 564 12.32 35.71 -43.16
C VAL A 564 12.97 34.33 -43.08
N GLU A 565 12.53 33.52 -42.13
CA GLU A 565 13.04 32.17 -41.87
C GLU A 565 12.00 31.12 -42.25
N GLY A 566 12.43 29.91 -42.57
CA GLY A 566 11.54 28.80 -42.95
C GLY A 566 11.53 28.51 -44.46
N ASN A 567 10.50 27.77 -44.91
CA ASN A 567 10.39 27.29 -46.28
C ASN A 567 8.92 27.00 -46.66
N ALA A 568 8.64 26.79 -47.95
CA ALA A 568 7.27 26.60 -48.46
C ALA A 568 6.52 25.36 -47.93
N LYS A 569 7.21 24.39 -47.31
CA LYS A 569 6.58 23.19 -46.71
C LYS A 569 6.26 23.40 -45.23
N ASP A 570 7.20 23.97 -44.49
CA ASP A 570 7.09 24.13 -43.03
C ASP A 570 6.51 25.51 -42.61
N GLY A 571 6.29 26.40 -43.59
CA GLY A 571 5.85 27.78 -43.40
C GLY A 571 7.02 28.77 -43.35
N TYR A 572 6.71 30.05 -43.52
CA TYR A 572 7.66 31.14 -43.31
C TYR A 572 7.32 31.90 -42.02
N THR A 573 8.34 32.32 -41.28
CA THR A 573 8.22 33.13 -40.07
C THR A 573 9.08 34.39 -40.19
N CYS A 574 8.71 35.44 -39.47
CA CYS A 574 9.51 36.66 -39.38
C CYS A 574 9.38 37.25 -37.98
N THR A 575 10.50 37.62 -37.36
CA THR A 575 10.51 38.20 -36.02
C THR A 575 10.46 39.73 -36.08
N ILE A 576 9.76 40.35 -35.13
CA ILE A 576 9.80 41.80 -34.91
C ILE A 576 10.15 42.04 -33.44
N THR A 577 11.25 42.73 -33.19
CA THR A 577 11.63 43.19 -31.84
C THR A 577 11.15 44.63 -31.67
N ILE A 578 10.49 44.92 -30.55
CA ILE A 578 9.76 46.16 -30.28
C ILE A 578 10.35 46.81 -29.01
N GLU A 579 10.76 48.07 -29.13
CA GLU A 579 11.39 48.83 -28.03
C GLU A 579 10.36 49.59 -27.19
N ALA A 580 10.27 49.24 -25.91
CA ALA A 580 9.21 49.73 -25.01
C ALA A 580 9.31 51.22 -24.70
N ALA A 581 10.53 51.74 -24.50
CA ALA A 581 10.80 53.08 -23.97
C ALA A 581 10.03 54.19 -24.72
N GLY A 582 9.91 54.05 -26.05
CA GLY A 582 9.13 54.99 -26.86
C GLY A 582 7.63 54.95 -26.59
N TYR A 583 7.03 53.77 -26.45
CA TYR A 583 5.59 53.63 -26.17
C TYR A 583 5.26 54.09 -24.75
N VAL A 584 6.15 53.83 -23.77
CA VAL A 584 6.04 54.36 -22.41
C VAL A 584 6.06 55.89 -22.39
N ALA A 585 6.97 56.52 -23.14
CA ALA A 585 7.02 57.97 -23.28
C ALA A 585 5.77 58.54 -23.99
N THR A 586 5.29 57.90 -25.07
CA THR A 586 4.03 58.30 -25.74
C THR A 586 2.84 58.20 -24.79
N TYR A 587 2.78 57.13 -23.98
CA TYR A 587 1.73 56.91 -23.00
C TYR A 587 1.76 57.95 -21.88
N SER A 588 2.93 58.23 -21.31
CA SER A 588 3.12 59.25 -20.27
C SER A 588 2.64 60.63 -20.72
N ASN A 589 3.06 61.06 -21.92
CA ASN A 589 2.60 62.31 -22.51
C ASN A 589 1.07 62.34 -22.74
N ALA A 590 0.47 61.21 -23.13
CA ALA A 590 -0.97 61.09 -23.33
C ALA A 590 -1.79 61.06 -22.02
N LYS A 591 -1.16 60.78 -20.87
CA LYS A 591 -1.80 60.80 -19.54
C LYS A 591 -1.46 62.03 -18.70
N GLY A 592 -0.43 62.78 -19.08
CA GLY A 592 0.01 64.00 -18.37
C GLY A 592 0.81 63.73 -17.10
N GLU A 593 1.19 62.48 -16.83
CA GLU A 593 1.98 62.05 -15.69
C GLU A 593 3.08 61.09 -16.20
N GLU A 594 4.26 61.11 -15.58
CA GLU A 594 5.35 60.20 -15.98
C GLU A 594 5.06 58.76 -15.58
N HIS A 595 5.50 57.83 -16.43
CA HIS A 595 5.41 56.39 -16.19
C HIS A 595 6.75 55.72 -16.52
N THR A 596 7.10 54.70 -15.74
CA THR A 596 8.20 53.78 -16.02
C THR A 596 7.69 52.35 -16.12
N LEU A 597 8.48 51.45 -16.72
CA LEU A 597 8.12 50.03 -16.79
C LEU A 597 8.01 49.43 -15.39
N VAL A 598 7.07 48.51 -15.20
CA VAL A 598 6.97 47.71 -13.97
C VAL A 598 8.17 46.76 -13.86
N HIS A 599 8.68 46.27 -14.99
CA HIS A 599 9.82 45.36 -15.09
C HIS A 599 10.87 45.92 -16.05
N GLU A 600 12.11 46.12 -15.58
CA GLU A 600 13.20 46.63 -16.43
C GLU A 600 13.55 45.68 -17.58
N ASN A 601 13.36 44.37 -17.39
CA ASN A 601 13.57 43.35 -18.42
C ASN A 601 12.56 43.43 -19.59
N ASP A 602 11.45 44.17 -19.43
CA ASP A 602 10.47 44.42 -20.48
C ASP A 602 10.86 45.58 -21.41
N ALA A 603 12.11 46.08 -21.32
CA ALA A 603 12.62 47.17 -22.17
C ALA A 603 12.47 46.91 -23.68
N SER A 604 12.54 45.65 -24.10
CA SER A 604 12.18 45.22 -25.45
C SER A 604 11.42 43.88 -25.44
N LYS A 605 10.54 43.67 -26.42
CA LYS A 605 9.81 42.40 -26.60
C LYS A 605 9.86 41.96 -28.07
N THR A 606 10.12 40.69 -28.30
CA THR A 606 10.12 40.09 -29.64
C THR A 606 8.82 39.32 -29.88
N VAL A 607 8.22 39.52 -31.05
CA VAL A 607 7.04 38.81 -31.53
C VAL A 607 7.38 38.08 -32.83
N THR A 608 6.84 36.88 -33.02
CA THR A 608 7.04 36.09 -34.25
C THR A 608 5.74 36.10 -35.06
N LEU A 609 5.82 36.55 -36.30
CA LEU A 609 4.76 36.48 -37.29
C LEU A 609 4.86 35.17 -38.08
N THR A 610 3.72 34.66 -38.53
CA THR A 610 3.63 33.46 -39.38
C THR A 610 2.97 33.81 -40.72
N TRP A 611 3.61 33.44 -41.83
CA TRP A 611 3.07 33.69 -43.17
C TRP A 611 1.89 32.77 -43.47
N ASP A 612 0.75 33.37 -43.83
CA ASP A 612 -0.40 32.66 -44.36
C ASP A 612 -0.28 32.58 -45.90
N SER A 613 -0.09 31.37 -46.41
CA SER A 613 0.08 31.13 -47.85
C SER A 613 -1.21 31.20 -48.66
N GLU A 614 -2.38 31.06 -48.02
CA GLU A 614 -3.69 31.20 -48.68
C GLU A 614 -4.12 32.67 -48.75
N ALA A 615 -3.99 33.41 -47.65
CA ALA A 615 -4.25 34.85 -47.59
C ALA A 615 -3.16 35.68 -48.29
N LYS A 616 -1.93 35.15 -48.39
CA LYS A 616 -0.72 35.86 -48.85
C LYS A 616 -0.38 37.07 -47.98
N ASP A 617 -0.45 36.89 -46.67
CA ASP A 617 -0.26 37.95 -45.70
C ASP A 617 0.42 37.42 -44.41
N TRP A 618 0.97 38.32 -43.61
CA TRP A 618 1.63 38.00 -42.35
C TRP A 618 0.63 37.99 -41.19
N SER A 619 0.34 36.79 -40.66
CA SER A 619 -0.48 36.64 -39.46
C SER A 619 0.33 37.01 -38.21
N ARG A 620 -0.27 37.85 -37.36
CA ARG A 620 0.27 38.28 -36.07
C ARG A 620 -0.34 37.46 -34.91
N PRO A 621 0.40 37.19 -33.83
CA PRO A 621 -0.16 36.65 -32.60
C PRO A 621 -0.87 37.76 -31.78
N ASP A 622 -1.27 37.43 -30.56
CA ASP A 622 -1.97 38.34 -29.63
C ASP A 622 -1.19 39.64 -29.30
N ASP A 623 -1.92 40.64 -28.77
CA ASP A 623 -1.40 41.97 -28.43
C ASP A 623 -0.15 41.94 -27.52
N VAL A 624 0.93 42.58 -27.96
CA VAL A 624 2.17 42.74 -27.18
C VAL A 624 1.93 43.78 -26.09
N THR A 625 1.99 43.36 -24.82
CA THR A 625 1.66 44.22 -23.68
C THR A 625 2.90 44.67 -22.90
N PHE A 626 3.01 45.98 -22.65
CA PHE A 626 3.95 46.61 -21.73
C PHE A 626 3.21 47.16 -20.52
N GLU A 627 3.59 46.73 -19.32
CA GLU A 627 3.02 47.21 -18.07
C GLU A 627 3.86 48.35 -17.49
N VAL A 628 3.19 49.45 -17.11
CA VAL A 628 3.85 50.65 -16.60
C VAL A 628 3.27 51.08 -15.25
N LYS A 629 4.13 51.58 -14.37
CA LYS A 629 3.75 52.27 -13.13
C LYS A 629 3.79 53.77 -13.37
N CYS A 630 2.80 54.50 -12.88
CA CYS A 630 2.87 55.96 -12.82
C CYS A 630 3.78 56.40 -11.66
N GLU A 631 4.63 57.41 -11.90
CA GLU A 631 5.63 57.91 -10.96
C GLU A 631 5.14 59.07 -10.07
N THR A 632 3.90 59.53 -10.23
CA THR A 632 3.33 60.57 -9.35
C THR A 632 3.25 60.06 -7.91
N GLU A 633 3.84 60.82 -6.98
CA GLU A 633 3.90 60.53 -5.55
C GLU A 633 2.53 60.10 -5.01
N ILE A 634 2.43 58.84 -4.55
CA ILE A 634 1.17 58.27 -4.09
C ILE A 634 0.82 58.95 -2.76
N VAL A 635 -0.19 59.81 -2.78
CA VAL A 635 -0.73 60.41 -1.54
C VAL A 635 -1.15 59.26 -0.62
N PRO A 636 -0.61 59.16 0.61
CA PRO A 636 -0.95 58.06 1.51
C PRO A 636 -2.45 58.08 1.80
N PRO A 637 -3.15 56.94 1.74
CA PRO A 637 -4.56 56.87 2.10
C PRO A 637 -4.73 57.30 3.56
N THR A 638 -5.83 57.96 3.87
CA THR A 638 -6.20 58.21 5.27
C THR A 638 -6.57 56.88 5.96
N ALA A 639 -6.32 56.79 7.26
CA ALA A 639 -6.83 55.68 8.07
C ALA A 639 -8.36 55.55 7.90
N PRO A 640 -8.91 54.32 7.82
CA PRO A 640 -10.34 54.12 7.61
C PRO A 640 -11.18 54.68 8.77
N THR A 641 -12.34 55.25 8.44
CA THR A 641 -13.41 55.50 9.41
C THR A 641 -14.19 54.21 9.70
N LEU A 642 -15.06 54.22 10.72
CA LEU A 642 -15.90 53.06 11.06
C LEU A 642 -16.74 52.55 9.88
N GLU A 643 -17.26 53.47 9.06
CA GLU A 643 -18.05 53.17 7.86
C GLU A 643 -17.22 52.63 6.68
N GLN A 644 -15.90 52.77 6.75
CA GLN A 644 -14.93 52.31 5.74
C GLN A 644 -14.19 51.05 6.17
N LEU A 645 -14.40 50.57 7.39
CA LEU A 645 -13.91 49.26 7.82
C LEU A 645 -14.69 48.16 7.08
N PRO A 646 -14.03 47.06 6.69
CA PRO A 646 -14.73 45.87 6.23
C PRO A 646 -15.57 45.28 7.38
N ASP A 647 -16.55 44.42 7.05
CA ASP A 647 -17.39 43.74 8.03
C ASP A 647 -16.54 42.86 8.97
N ILE A 648 -16.28 43.38 10.17
CA ILE A 648 -15.51 42.69 11.21
C ILE A 648 -16.39 42.44 12.43
N SER A 649 -16.40 41.19 12.87
CA SER A 649 -17.14 40.74 14.04
C SER A 649 -16.25 40.48 15.25
N VAL A 650 -16.76 40.77 16.45
CA VAL A 650 -16.14 40.37 17.72
C VAL A 650 -16.99 39.30 18.36
N THR A 651 -16.39 38.17 18.74
CA THR A 651 -17.03 37.10 19.50
C THR A 651 -16.43 37.00 20.89
N LEU A 652 -17.25 36.75 21.91
CA LEU A 652 -16.74 36.30 23.22
C LEU A 652 -17.02 34.82 23.42
N HIS A 653 -16.00 34.08 23.86
CA HIS A 653 -16.12 32.65 24.14
C HIS A 653 -16.00 32.36 25.64
N CYS A 654 -17.01 31.74 26.24
CA CYS A 654 -16.96 31.34 27.65
C CYS A 654 -16.17 30.04 27.82
N GLY A 655 -14.89 30.15 28.18
CA GLY A 655 -14.00 29.02 28.38
C GLY A 655 -14.28 28.20 29.66
N THR A 656 -15.21 28.63 30.52
CA THR A 656 -15.55 27.95 31.77
C THR A 656 -16.72 26.97 31.64
N THR A 657 -17.68 27.25 30.75
CA THR A 657 -18.90 26.42 30.61
C THR A 657 -19.55 26.59 29.24
N SER A 658 -19.96 25.46 28.65
CA SER A 658 -20.77 25.43 27.42
C SER A 658 -22.25 25.77 27.63
N ALA A 659 -22.67 26.02 28.88
CA ALA A 659 -24.03 26.48 29.17
C ALA A 659 -24.27 27.94 28.75
N HIS A 660 -23.21 28.74 28.67
CA HIS A 660 -23.27 30.09 28.13
C HIS A 660 -23.13 30.04 26.60
N ARG A 661 -23.98 30.79 25.90
CA ARG A 661 -23.83 30.99 24.44
C ARG A 661 -22.82 32.10 24.18
N ASP A 662 -21.96 31.89 23.20
CA ASP A 662 -21.02 32.89 22.69
C ASP A 662 -21.79 34.01 21.94
N PRO A 663 -21.72 35.28 22.39
CA PRO A 663 -22.27 36.41 21.67
C PRO A 663 -21.30 36.88 20.58
N ALA A 664 -21.85 37.44 19.51
CA ALA A 664 -21.10 38.13 18.48
C ALA A 664 -21.69 39.54 18.24
N TRP A 665 -20.81 40.51 18.01
CA TRP A 665 -21.16 41.88 17.63
C TRP A 665 -20.60 42.20 16.25
N SER A 666 -21.48 42.68 15.36
CA SER A 666 -21.14 43.32 14.09
C SER A 666 -22.17 44.42 13.82
N PRO A 667 -21.79 45.65 13.43
CA PRO A 667 -20.40 46.13 13.32
C PRO A 667 -19.71 46.24 14.70
N LEU A 668 -18.44 46.69 14.70
CA LEU A 668 -17.71 47.00 15.93
C LEU A 668 -18.45 48.05 16.77
N LEU A 669 -18.35 47.93 18.10
CA LEU A 669 -18.94 48.90 19.02
C LEU A 669 -18.13 50.21 18.99
N GLU A 670 -18.80 51.34 19.11
CA GLU A 670 -18.09 52.62 19.18
C GLU A 670 -17.10 52.66 20.37
N ASN A 671 -15.91 53.22 20.10
CA ASN A 671 -14.81 53.38 21.05
C ASN A 671 -14.20 52.05 21.59
N THR A 672 -14.37 50.93 20.88
CA THR A 672 -13.70 49.64 21.22
C THR A 672 -12.52 49.31 20.34
N TYR A 673 -12.04 50.23 19.50
CA TYR A 673 -10.93 49.98 18.60
C TYR A 673 -10.07 51.24 18.40
N GLU A 674 -8.83 51.03 17.99
CA GLU A 674 -7.89 52.06 17.51
C GLU A 674 -7.33 51.63 16.15
N ILE A 675 -6.96 52.59 15.30
CA ILE A 675 -6.37 52.31 13.99
C ILE A 675 -5.06 53.07 13.87
N SER A 676 -3.98 52.38 13.48
CA SER A 676 -2.67 53.00 13.28
C SER A 676 -2.65 53.93 12.07
N ALA A 677 -1.68 54.84 12.03
CA ALA A 677 -1.36 55.55 10.79
C ALA A 677 -1.00 54.52 9.68
N PRO A 678 -1.46 54.72 8.43
CA PRO A 678 -1.04 53.90 7.29
C PRO A 678 0.46 54.00 7.03
N THR A 679 1.09 52.83 6.87
CA THR A 679 2.51 52.69 6.53
C THR A 679 2.65 52.01 5.18
N LEU A 680 3.53 52.52 4.32
CA LEU A 680 3.87 51.87 3.05
C LEU A 680 4.82 50.68 3.33
N LYS A 681 4.46 49.49 2.86
CA LYS A 681 5.26 48.26 2.99
C LYS A 681 5.14 47.45 1.71
N ASN A 682 6.26 47.21 1.04
CA ASN A 682 6.32 46.51 -0.26
C ASN A 682 5.34 47.09 -1.29
N ASP A 683 5.39 48.42 -1.46
CA ASP A 683 4.53 49.20 -2.38
C ASP A 683 3.02 49.13 -2.13
N VAL A 684 2.59 48.58 -0.98
CA VAL A 684 1.19 48.53 -0.53
C VAL A 684 1.04 49.25 0.82
N TYR A 685 -0.02 50.03 0.98
CA TYR A 685 -0.33 50.68 2.25
C TYR A 685 -1.05 49.73 3.21
N THR A 686 -0.53 49.61 4.42
CA THR A 686 -1.12 48.80 5.50
C THR A 686 -1.36 49.64 6.75
N CYS A 687 -2.42 49.39 7.51
CA CYS A 687 -2.59 49.88 8.88
C CYS A 687 -3.09 48.76 9.81
N THR A 688 -2.89 48.91 11.11
CA THR A 688 -3.35 47.94 12.11
C THR A 688 -4.61 48.45 12.77
N LEU A 689 -5.67 47.63 12.78
CA LEU A 689 -6.87 47.80 13.58
C LEU A 689 -6.73 47.00 14.88
N THR A 690 -6.60 47.70 16.01
CA THR A 690 -6.47 47.12 17.35
C THR A 690 -7.81 47.16 18.06
N ILE A 691 -8.46 46.01 18.23
CA ILE A 691 -9.76 45.85 18.91
C ILE A 691 -9.53 45.59 20.40
N LYS A 692 -10.28 46.25 21.28
CA LYS A 692 -10.19 46.20 22.75
C LYS A 692 -11.33 45.39 23.36
N ALA A 693 -11.02 44.44 24.25
CA ALA A 693 -12.00 43.51 24.81
C ALA A 693 -12.95 44.14 25.86
N GLU A 694 -12.48 45.13 26.62
CA GLU A 694 -13.10 45.61 27.87
C GLU A 694 -14.61 45.84 27.79
N LYS A 695 -15.07 46.64 26.82
CA LYS A 695 -16.49 46.97 26.65
C LYS A 695 -17.33 45.74 26.32
N TYR A 696 -16.84 44.85 25.45
CA TYR A 696 -17.54 43.63 25.07
C TYR A 696 -17.71 42.70 26.29
N VAL A 697 -16.67 42.55 27.12
CA VAL A 697 -16.75 41.75 28.36
C VAL A 697 -17.73 42.37 29.35
N GLY A 698 -17.79 43.71 29.41
CA GLY A 698 -18.79 44.45 30.17
C GLY A 698 -20.23 44.19 29.70
N GLU A 699 -20.50 44.30 28.40
CA GLU A 699 -21.82 44.02 27.80
C GLU A 699 -22.26 42.58 28.05
N TYR A 700 -21.36 41.60 27.87
CA TYR A 700 -21.66 40.19 28.11
C TYR A 700 -21.92 39.87 29.59
N SER A 701 -21.16 40.50 30.48
CA SER A 701 -21.37 40.45 31.93
C SER A 701 -22.66 41.15 32.38
N GLY A 702 -23.31 41.90 31.48
CA GLY A 702 -24.53 42.64 31.73
C GLY A 702 -25.77 41.76 31.90
N THR A 703 -26.87 42.40 32.31
CA THR A 703 -28.15 41.71 32.55
C THR A 703 -28.84 41.21 31.28
N VAL A 704 -28.41 41.66 30.11
CA VAL A 704 -28.98 41.31 28.80
C VAL A 704 -28.82 39.81 28.50
N TYR A 705 -27.59 39.30 28.63
CA TYR A 705 -27.27 37.91 28.30
C TYR A 705 -27.60 36.93 29.44
N ARG A 706 -27.82 37.43 30.67
CA ARG A 706 -28.16 36.64 31.87
C ARG A 706 -27.15 35.55 32.25
N VAL A 707 -25.90 35.69 31.80
CA VAL A 707 -24.79 34.74 32.05
C VAL A 707 -23.91 35.12 33.26
N GLY A 708 -24.27 36.20 33.97
CA GLY A 708 -23.51 36.67 35.14
C GLY A 708 -22.16 37.31 34.78
N LYS A 709 -21.39 37.67 35.82
CA LYS A 709 -20.11 38.35 35.64
C LYS A 709 -19.10 37.44 34.92
N HIS A 710 -18.47 37.99 33.89
CA HIS A 710 -17.33 37.41 33.21
C HIS A 710 -16.06 38.24 33.46
N GLU A 711 -14.92 37.58 33.40
CA GLU A 711 -13.60 38.20 33.44
C GLU A 711 -12.81 37.76 32.21
N LEU A 712 -11.94 38.63 31.69
CA LEU A 712 -11.15 38.35 30.50
C LEU A 712 -10.10 37.26 30.79
N ASP A 713 -9.99 36.28 29.90
CA ASP A 713 -9.04 35.17 29.96
C ASP A 713 -8.23 35.06 28.65
N ASP A 714 -7.85 36.22 28.13
CA ASP A 714 -7.23 36.43 26.82
C ASP A 714 -6.48 37.76 26.84
N ASP A 715 -5.78 38.09 25.77
CA ASP A 715 -5.17 39.40 25.61
C ASP A 715 -6.22 40.51 25.57
N ALA A 716 -5.94 41.64 26.23
CA ALA A 716 -6.85 42.80 26.31
C ALA A 716 -7.17 43.42 24.95
N THR A 717 -6.32 43.16 23.95
CA THR A 717 -6.44 43.65 22.59
C THR A 717 -6.12 42.58 21.56
N LYS A 718 -6.76 42.65 20.38
CA LYS A 718 -6.43 41.81 19.21
C LYS A 718 -6.30 42.68 17.97
N ASP A 719 -5.25 42.43 17.22
CA ASP A 719 -4.91 43.19 16.02
C ASP A 719 -5.38 42.47 14.75
N ILE A 720 -5.88 43.27 13.80
CA ILE A 720 -6.16 42.87 12.41
C ILE A 720 -5.36 43.80 11.50
N VAL A 721 -4.58 43.23 10.58
CA VAL A 721 -3.94 44.02 9.52
C VAL A 721 -4.96 44.38 8.44
N LEU A 722 -5.06 45.67 8.15
CA LEU A 722 -5.82 46.21 7.03
C LEU A 722 -4.85 46.54 5.89
N THR A 723 -5.23 46.16 4.67
CA THR A 723 -4.45 46.35 3.44
C THR A 723 -5.27 47.17 2.45
N TRP A 724 -4.66 48.22 1.88
CA TRP A 724 -5.28 49.07 0.87
C TRP A 724 -5.17 48.42 -0.52
N ASP A 725 -6.31 48.16 -1.18
CA ASP A 725 -6.36 47.52 -2.50
C ASP A 725 -6.27 48.51 -3.69
N GLY A 726 -6.14 49.81 -3.39
CA GLY A 726 -6.21 50.92 -4.36
C GLY A 726 -7.51 51.71 -4.27
N GLN A 727 -8.60 51.12 -3.79
CA GLN A 727 -9.93 51.73 -3.70
C GLN A 727 -10.53 51.69 -2.28
N LYS A 728 -10.24 50.66 -1.49
CA LYS A 728 -10.80 50.42 -0.16
C LYS A 728 -9.82 49.65 0.75
N TRP A 729 -10.16 49.60 2.03
CA TRP A 729 -9.45 48.78 3.01
C TRP A 729 -10.03 47.36 3.05
N THR A 730 -9.14 46.37 2.99
CA THR A 730 -9.45 44.94 3.12
C THR A 730 -8.78 44.41 4.39
N ALA A 731 -9.41 43.47 5.09
CA ALA A 731 -8.86 42.90 6.32
C ALA A 731 -8.28 41.50 6.08
N GLU A 732 -7.20 41.16 6.79
CA GLU A 732 -6.68 39.78 6.81
C GLU A 732 -7.62 38.78 7.52
N LYS A 733 -8.54 39.27 8.34
CA LYS A 733 -9.52 38.50 9.13
C LYS A 733 -10.83 39.28 9.25
N ASP A 734 -11.95 38.58 9.16
CA ASP A 734 -13.33 39.09 9.33
C ASP A 734 -13.84 39.03 10.78
N SER A 735 -13.03 38.47 11.68
CA SER A 735 -13.48 38.14 13.03
C SER A 735 -12.32 38.04 14.03
N VAL A 736 -12.60 38.40 15.29
CA VAL A 736 -11.75 38.08 16.45
C VAL A 736 -12.59 37.49 17.57
N THR A 737 -12.04 36.49 18.26
CA THR A 737 -12.64 35.89 19.45
C THR A 737 -11.77 36.18 20.66
N PHE A 738 -12.35 36.79 21.70
CA PHE A 738 -11.72 36.86 23.02
C PHE A 738 -12.31 35.80 23.96
N LYS A 739 -11.43 35.12 24.70
CA LYS A 739 -11.84 34.16 25.74
C LYS A 739 -12.17 34.88 27.04
N VAL A 740 -13.22 34.42 27.70
CA VAL A 740 -13.66 34.90 29.01
C VAL A 740 -13.94 33.73 29.94
N LYS A 741 -13.81 33.96 31.24
CA LYS A 741 -14.17 33.01 32.31
C LYS A 741 -15.34 33.53 33.12
N CYS A 742 -16.16 32.63 33.66
CA CYS A 742 -17.24 32.94 34.58
C CYS A 742 -17.02 32.28 35.95
N THR A 743 -17.73 32.75 36.97
CA THR A 743 -17.81 32.04 38.26
C THR A 743 -18.85 30.93 38.19
N LEU A 744 -18.49 29.74 38.67
CA LEU A 744 -19.42 28.61 38.86
C LEU A 744 -19.87 28.51 40.32
N TYR A 745 -21.08 28.00 40.54
CA TYR A 745 -21.75 27.98 41.83
C TYR A 745 -22.16 26.58 42.29
N THR A 746 -22.48 26.47 43.58
CA THR A 746 -22.90 25.24 44.26
C THR A 746 -24.30 25.39 44.87
N VAL A 747 -25.21 24.49 44.49
CA VAL A 747 -26.55 24.34 45.09
C VAL A 747 -26.54 23.14 46.02
N ILE A 748 -26.98 23.33 47.27
CA ILE A 748 -27.04 22.29 48.30
C ILE A 748 -28.48 22.13 48.81
N TYR A 749 -28.98 20.91 48.89
CA TYR A 749 -30.22 20.57 49.58
C TYR A 749 -29.89 19.81 50.87
N THR A 750 -30.40 20.28 52.01
CA THR A 750 -30.14 19.72 53.35
C THR A 750 -31.42 19.59 54.18
N ASP A 751 -31.46 18.65 55.12
CA ASP A 751 -32.67 18.36 55.90
C ASP A 751 -33.09 19.46 56.90
N GLY A 752 -32.22 20.43 57.18
CA GLY A 752 -32.50 21.55 58.08
C GLY A 752 -32.63 21.19 59.57
N VAL A 753 -32.28 19.97 59.98
CA VAL A 753 -32.42 19.46 61.36
C VAL A 753 -31.07 19.45 62.08
N LYS A 754 -30.97 20.23 63.17
CA LYS A 754 -29.76 20.22 64.01
C LYS A 754 -29.58 18.87 64.71
N ASN A 755 -28.35 18.37 64.71
CA ASN A 755 -27.89 17.18 65.44
C ASN A 755 -28.60 15.86 65.08
N LYS A 756 -29.29 15.79 63.93
CA LYS A 756 -29.88 14.55 63.43
C LYS A 756 -30.06 14.60 61.92
N VAL A 757 -29.42 13.66 61.22
CA VAL A 757 -29.62 13.48 59.77
C VAL A 757 -30.94 12.77 59.50
N ILE A 758 -31.79 13.38 58.67
CA ILE A 758 -33.05 12.84 58.14
C ILE A 758 -32.84 12.29 56.73
N PHE A 759 -32.04 13.00 55.92
CA PHE A 759 -31.53 12.54 54.62
C PHE A 759 -30.15 13.17 54.38
N LYS A 760 -29.33 12.53 53.53
CA LYS A 760 -27.98 13.02 53.21
C LYS A 760 -28.07 14.29 52.36
N ASP A 761 -27.25 15.28 52.66
CA ASP A 761 -27.13 16.50 51.84
C ASP A 761 -26.82 16.16 50.37
N GLU A 762 -27.60 16.72 49.46
CA GLU A 762 -27.41 16.63 48.01
C GLU A 762 -26.69 17.89 47.53
N VAL A 763 -25.55 17.73 46.85
CA VAL A 763 -24.66 18.84 46.46
C VAL A 763 -24.47 18.81 44.94
N HIS A 764 -24.93 19.85 44.26
CA HIS A 764 -24.70 20.09 42.84
C HIS A 764 -23.66 21.21 42.69
N LYS A 765 -22.53 20.92 42.06
CA LYS A 765 -21.42 21.86 41.84
C LYS A 765 -21.34 22.28 40.38
N ASP A 766 -20.42 23.19 40.10
CA ASP A 766 -20.00 23.57 38.75
C ASP A 766 -21.14 24.15 37.90
N LEU A 767 -22.10 24.79 38.56
CA LEU A 767 -23.31 25.35 37.95
C LEU A 767 -23.05 26.76 37.43
N ALA A 768 -23.42 27.01 36.17
CA ALA A 768 -23.30 28.31 35.53
C ALA A 768 -24.33 29.31 36.08
N TYR A 769 -24.03 30.61 36.02
CA TYR A 769 -25.04 31.62 36.34
C TYR A 769 -26.16 31.59 35.29
N GLY A 770 -27.41 31.61 35.73
CA GLY A 770 -28.58 31.62 34.85
C GLY A 770 -28.98 30.25 34.30
N SER A 771 -28.21 29.16 34.54
CA SER A 771 -28.67 27.81 34.24
C SER A 771 -29.83 27.40 35.15
N ASP A 772 -30.64 26.43 34.73
CA ASP A 772 -31.69 25.85 35.57
C ASP A 772 -31.13 25.33 36.90
N THR A 773 -31.82 25.63 38.00
CA THR A 773 -31.48 25.09 39.33
C THR A 773 -31.76 23.59 39.34
N PRO A 774 -30.78 22.72 39.64
CA PRO A 774 -31.02 21.29 39.77
C PRO A 774 -32.10 21.01 40.82
N LYS A 775 -33.07 20.15 40.49
CA LYS A 775 -34.12 19.74 41.43
C LYS A 775 -33.58 18.65 42.35
N PHE A 776 -33.86 18.74 43.64
CA PHE A 776 -33.59 17.68 44.62
C PHE A 776 -34.12 16.32 44.12
N THR A 777 -33.22 15.34 43.97
CA THR A 777 -33.53 14.07 43.30
C THR A 777 -34.27 13.08 44.19
N GLY A 778 -34.20 13.24 45.52
CA GLY A 778 -34.88 12.40 46.51
C GLY A 778 -36.42 12.51 46.57
N GLY A 779 -37.06 13.21 45.62
CA GLY A 779 -38.50 13.44 45.59
C GLY A 779 -38.98 14.36 46.72
N THR A 780 -40.23 14.22 47.17
CA THR A 780 -40.73 15.01 48.31
C THR A 780 -40.09 14.52 49.62
N PRO A 781 -39.34 15.36 50.38
CA PRO A 781 -38.71 14.94 51.63
C PRO A 781 -39.69 14.39 52.66
N LYS A 782 -39.31 13.30 53.35
CA LYS A 782 -40.14 12.60 54.35
C LYS A 782 -39.47 12.57 55.71
N ARG A 783 -40.24 12.81 56.78
CA ARG A 783 -39.80 12.76 58.18
C ARG A 783 -40.93 12.28 59.07
N THR A 784 -40.73 11.16 59.78
CA THR A 784 -41.77 10.57 60.64
C THR A 784 -42.30 11.57 61.68
N GLY A 785 -43.61 11.78 61.70
CA GLY A 785 -44.30 12.71 62.61
C GLY A 785 -44.37 14.17 62.15
N TYR A 786 -43.80 14.51 61.00
CA TYR A 786 -43.74 15.87 60.45
C TYR A 786 -44.18 15.90 58.99
N THR A 787 -44.76 17.02 58.57
CA THR A 787 -45.06 17.31 57.16
C THR A 787 -44.01 18.27 56.61
N PHE A 788 -43.47 17.96 55.43
CA PHE A 788 -42.57 18.87 54.70
C PHE A 788 -43.37 20.06 54.16
N THR A 789 -42.93 21.28 54.46
CA THR A 789 -43.63 22.52 54.08
C THR A 789 -42.92 23.32 52.99
N GLY A 790 -41.86 22.77 52.38
CA GLY A 790 -41.05 23.44 51.38
C GLY A 790 -39.61 23.67 51.82
N TRP A 791 -38.84 24.34 50.96
CA TRP A 791 -37.45 24.72 51.22
C TRP A 791 -37.36 26.16 51.73
N SER A 792 -36.36 26.44 52.58
CA SER A 792 -35.95 27.81 52.96
C SER A 792 -34.47 28.02 52.64
N PRO A 793 -34.09 28.99 51.80
CA PRO A 793 -34.97 29.87 51.01
C PRO A 793 -35.85 29.08 50.01
N LYS A 794 -36.85 29.72 49.41
CA LYS A 794 -37.63 29.11 48.33
C LYS A 794 -36.68 28.82 47.14
N VAL A 795 -36.76 27.62 46.56
CA VAL A 795 -36.00 27.27 45.36
C VAL A 795 -36.33 28.22 44.21
N THR A 796 -35.29 28.81 43.63
CA THR A 796 -35.36 29.63 42.41
C THR A 796 -35.27 28.75 41.17
N ASP A 797 -35.90 29.15 40.07
CA ASP A 797 -35.88 28.38 38.83
C ASP A 797 -34.47 28.33 38.19
N THR A 798 -33.66 29.38 38.38
CA THR A 798 -32.27 29.46 37.91
C THR A 798 -31.27 29.73 39.03
N VAL A 799 -30.02 29.33 38.75
CA VAL A 799 -28.85 29.52 39.62
C VAL A 799 -28.38 30.97 39.54
N THR A 800 -28.30 31.63 40.69
CA THR A 800 -27.86 33.05 40.80
C THR A 800 -26.71 33.26 41.78
N GLY A 801 -26.22 32.19 42.40
CA GLY A 801 -25.17 32.20 43.41
C GLY A 801 -25.12 30.87 44.17
N ASP A 802 -24.17 30.74 45.10
CA ASP A 802 -24.14 29.62 46.04
C ASP A 802 -25.37 29.67 46.96
N VAL A 803 -26.08 28.55 47.11
CA VAL A 803 -27.29 28.48 47.94
C VAL A 803 -27.45 27.14 48.63
N THR A 804 -27.85 27.17 49.90
CA THR A 804 -28.22 25.99 50.68
C THR A 804 -29.71 26.03 51.03
N TYR A 805 -30.49 25.21 50.34
CA TYR A 805 -31.92 25.00 50.56
C TYR A 805 -32.14 24.04 51.73
N LYS A 806 -32.77 24.54 52.80
CA LYS A 806 -33.02 23.77 54.03
C LYS A 806 -34.47 23.31 54.10
N ALA A 807 -34.71 22.01 54.28
CA ALA A 807 -36.07 21.47 54.37
C ALA A 807 -36.81 22.01 55.60
N GLN A 808 -38.05 22.48 55.40
CA GLN A 808 -38.91 23.00 56.46
C GLN A 808 -39.95 21.97 56.88
N TRP A 809 -40.23 21.91 58.19
CA TRP A 809 -41.02 20.84 58.81
C TRP A 809 -42.07 21.39 59.77
N LYS A 810 -43.33 20.99 59.59
CA LYS A 810 -44.42 21.23 60.54
C LYS A 810 -44.75 19.95 61.30
N SER A 811 -44.91 20.02 62.63
CA SER A 811 -45.31 18.85 63.44
C SER A 811 -46.77 18.47 63.18
N ASN A 812 -47.06 17.17 63.12
CA ASN A 812 -48.41 16.65 62.89
C ASN A 812 -49.20 16.43 64.19
N SER A 813 -48.64 16.73 65.37
CA SER A 813 -49.19 16.31 66.68
C SER A 813 -50.07 17.34 67.42
N GLY A 814 -50.37 18.50 66.84
CA GLY A 814 -51.44 19.41 67.32
C GLY A 814 -51.25 20.01 68.73
N LYS A 815 -50.03 20.04 69.28
CA LYS A 815 -49.72 20.66 70.58
C LYS A 815 -48.62 21.70 70.44
N ASP A 816 -49.03 22.94 70.19
CA ASP A 816 -48.17 24.12 70.26
C ASP A 816 -48.10 24.61 71.71
N ASN A 817 -46.91 24.58 72.32
CA ASN A 817 -46.62 25.24 73.60
C ASN A 817 -45.58 26.35 73.35
N VAL A 818 -45.98 27.62 73.54
CA VAL A 818 -45.16 28.81 73.30
C VAL A 818 -45.29 29.80 74.47
N PRO A 819 -44.18 30.40 74.93
CA PRO A 819 -44.17 31.87 75.15
C PRO A 819 -42.82 32.55 74.82
N LYS A 820 -42.69 33.88 74.55
CA LYS A 820 -43.57 34.90 73.95
C LYS A 820 -42.80 36.26 73.82
N THR A 821 -43.42 37.25 73.16
CA THR A 821 -43.04 38.71 73.04
C THR A 821 -41.86 39.05 72.12
N GLY A 822 -41.90 40.03 71.19
CA GLY A 822 -42.96 40.97 70.71
C GLY A 822 -42.45 41.70 69.43
N SER A 823 -43.07 42.74 68.82
CA SER A 823 -44.41 43.36 68.95
C SER A 823 -44.60 44.49 67.89
N GLY A 824 -45.79 44.63 67.27
CA GLY A 824 -46.20 45.74 66.36
C GLY A 824 -46.58 45.25 64.95
N GLU A 825 -47.85 45.22 64.51
CA GLU A 825 -48.73 46.33 64.05
C GLU A 825 -48.33 46.88 62.65
N ILE A 826 -49.21 47.09 61.63
CA ILE A 826 -50.69 47.13 61.51
C ILE A 826 -51.16 46.83 60.04
N ALA A 827 -52.43 46.39 59.89
CA ALA A 827 -53.36 46.45 58.73
C ALA A 827 -53.11 45.73 57.37
N MET A 828 -54.25 45.25 56.83
CA MET A 828 -54.50 44.81 55.44
C MET A 828 -54.92 45.98 54.55
N ILE A 829 -54.83 45.81 53.22
CA ILE A 829 -55.89 46.17 52.23
C ILE A 829 -55.64 45.43 50.90
N LEU A 830 -56.71 44.96 50.27
CA LEU A 830 -56.75 44.43 48.89
C LEU A 830 -57.08 45.57 47.91
N GLY A 831 -56.42 45.64 46.76
CA GLY A 831 -56.79 46.60 45.72
C GLY A 831 -55.91 46.53 44.46
N SER A 832 -56.51 46.15 43.34
CA SER A 832 -55.85 46.04 42.03
C SER A 832 -55.73 47.39 41.30
N VAL A 833 -55.04 47.38 40.14
CA VAL A 833 -55.12 48.29 38.97
C VAL A 833 -53.89 49.19 38.68
N LEU A 834 -53.25 48.84 37.57
CA LEU A 834 -52.48 49.59 36.54
C LEU A 834 -51.92 51.01 36.77
N MET A 835 -50.64 51.10 36.34
CA MET A 835 -50.03 52.06 35.38
C MET A 835 -49.23 53.30 35.83
N PHE A 836 -48.05 53.41 35.18
CA PHE A 836 -47.15 54.57 34.96
C PHE A 836 -46.82 55.52 36.12
N SER A 837 -45.52 55.70 36.42
CA SER A 837 -44.70 56.78 35.82
C SER A 837 -43.33 56.98 36.51
N PHE A 838 -42.36 57.37 35.68
CA PHE A 838 -41.03 57.97 35.87
C PHE A 838 -40.44 58.40 37.25
N CYS A 839 -39.08 58.38 37.21
CA CYS A 839 -38.10 59.18 37.96
C CYS A 839 -37.79 58.80 39.42
N GLY A 840 -36.49 58.79 39.72
CA GLY A 840 -35.95 58.63 41.07
C GLY A 840 -35.26 59.89 41.58
N ALA A 841 -34.89 59.87 42.87
CA ALA A 841 -33.93 60.76 43.53
C ALA A 841 -33.47 60.01 44.80
N ALA A 842 -32.18 59.65 44.92
CA ALA A 842 -31.13 60.45 45.54
C ALA A 842 -31.15 60.41 47.08
N ALA A 843 -30.09 59.83 47.66
CA ALA A 843 -29.64 60.12 49.02
C ALA A 843 -28.35 60.94 48.89
N VAL A 844 -28.41 62.20 49.32
CA VAL A 844 -27.30 63.15 49.29
C VAL A 844 -26.63 63.20 50.66
N CYS A 845 -25.30 63.20 50.69
CA CYS A 845 -24.53 63.72 51.82
C CYS A 845 -23.49 64.71 51.27
N VAL A 846 -23.53 65.94 51.75
CA VAL A 846 -22.64 67.04 51.38
C VAL A 846 -21.89 67.51 52.63
N TYR A 847 -20.57 67.65 52.52
CA TYR A 847 -19.71 68.75 52.99
C TYR A 847 -18.25 68.32 52.70
N ASP A 848 -17.27 69.17 52.41
CA ASP A 848 -17.23 70.64 52.38
C ASP A 848 -16.28 71.14 51.26
N ARG A 849 -16.27 72.44 51.00
CA ARG A 849 -15.57 73.11 49.90
C ARG A 849 -14.32 73.84 50.37
N LYS A 850 -13.15 73.55 49.78
CA LYS A 850 -12.05 74.53 49.71
C LYS A 850 -11.31 74.50 48.37
N ARG A 851 -11.09 75.70 47.83
CA ARG A 851 -10.13 76.00 46.74
C ARG A 851 -8.71 75.65 47.24
N ARG A 852 -7.66 75.51 46.41
CA ARG A 852 -7.28 76.40 45.29
C ARG A 852 -6.04 75.82 44.55
N GLN A 853 -5.98 76.04 43.23
CA GLN A 853 -4.79 76.17 42.35
C GLN A 853 -3.62 75.16 42.46
N GLY A 854 -3.22 74.64 41.30
CA GLY A 854 -2.07 73.76 41.07
C GLY A 854 -2.26 73.08 39.73
#